data_AF-A0A933PWI8-F1
#
_entry.id   AF-A0A933PWI8-F1
#
_cell.length_a   1.000
_cell.length_b   1.000
_cell.length_c   1.000
_cell.angle_alpha   90.00
_cell.angle_beta   90.00
_cell.angle_gamma   90.00
#
_symmetry.space_group_name_H-M   'P 1'
#
loop_
_entity.id
_entity.type
_entity.pdbx_description
1 polymer ?
#
loop_
_entity_poly.entity_id
_entity_poly.type
_entity_poly.pdbx_seq_one_letter_code
_entity_poly.pdbx_strand_id
1 'polypeptide(L)'
;MIQIRKRNGHIVSFDHQKITEAIFKAAKACGGNDFAMAQNLSDKVANLLNKKFHANSIPAVEEVQDAVEKVLIEEGHAKVAKAFILYREQHKRLRDAKNLVLDISKTMDGYLKQSDWRVNENANVNYSLGGLILHNSGAVTANYWLNSIYTADIAAAHKNGEFHIHDLSMFSGYCAGWSLQQLIREGLGGVPGKITSKPAKHLATLVHQMVNFLGVLQNEWAGAQAFSSFDTFLAPFVKADNLSFDDVKQSIQSFVFGVNIPSRWGSQSPFTNITLDWMCPGDMKDRKALVGGQEMDFTYGDCQREMDMVNRAFLETMMEGDAHGRGFAYPIPTYNITRDFNWDNENANLLFDMTGKYGTPYFQNFINSDLDPSDVRSMCCRLQLDKRELRHRGGGLFGADELTGSIGVVTINLPRIGYLSKDETEFFARLTNLMDLAKESLEVKRTVVTKLMDAGLFPYTKHYLKSFANHFATIGLNGMNECVRNFFGKDLTSDIARDFAIKVLNFMRERLMVYQEETGNLYNLEATPGEGTSYRLARVDAEKYKDIITAGSKEAPYYTNSTQLPVGYTADLFTALDMQDPIQSQYTGGTVFHTFIGESIDRDVCKALVKKIAYNYHMPYYTITPTFSICESHGYIRGEEFACPECGKETEVYSRIVGYYRPIKNWNTGKHAEYTERQEYAGFDTALDVAAHQAAAFAITHDDTVASMESFPMSAVGQPEMTSAVTGAAAAAVASKVSRYTFLYSKHCPKCPSVKEYVNSLPVQGEMLNALEDDRARSLLEEHQIRSVPTVFLYDDDSKIISIAHSVEDIRKVMA
;
A
#
# COMPACT_ATOMS: atom_id res chain seq x y z
N MET A 1 53.45 -13.92 -14.19
CA MET A 1 52.60 -13.50 -15.33
C MET A 1 51.31 -12.93 -14.76
N ILE A 2 50.73 -11.89 -15.36
CA ILE A 2 49.42 -11.36 -14.96
C ILE A 2 48.36 -12.45 -15.22
N GLN A 3 47.38 -12.57 -14.33
CA GLN A 3 46.16 -13.35 -14.52
C GLN A 3 44.95 -12.41 -14.68
N ILE A 4 43.91 -12.85 -15.38
CA ILE A 4 42.64 -12.15 -15.54
C ILE A 4 41.52 -13.05 -15.03
N ARG A 5 40.60 -12.50 -14.22
CA ARG A 5 39.34 -13.16 -13.87
C ARG A 5 38.33 -12.90 -14.99
N LYS A 6 37.93 -13.94 -15.72
CA LYS A 6 36.85 -13.84 -16.71
C LYS A 6 35.50 -13.57 -16.01
N ARG A 7 34.57 -13.00 -16.79
CA ARG A 7 33.18 -12.72 -16.38
C ARG A 7 32.40 -13.93 -15.86
N ASN A 8 32.84 -15.15 -16.17
CA ASN A 8 32.30 -16.41 -15.65
C ASN A 8 33.13 -17.00 -14.48
N GLY A 9 33.85 -16.18 -13.73
CA GLY A 9 34.66 -16.58 -12.57
C GLY A 9 36.01 -17.23 -12.90
N HIS A 10 36.15 -17.92 -14.04
CA HIS A 10 37.37 -18.61 -14.43
C HIS A 10 38.58 -17.67 -14.55
N ILE A 11 39.67 -18.02 -13.87
CA ILE A 11 40.96 -17.33 -13.96
C ILE A 11 41.73 -17.86 -15.18
N VAL A 12 42.35 -16.97 -15.95
CA VAL A 12 43.23 -17.30 -17.09
C VAL A 12 44.49 -16.44 -17.09
N SER A 13 45.52 -16.85 -17.82
CA SER A 13 46.67 -15.97 -18.11
C SER A 13 46.24 -14.73 -18.90
N PHE A 14 46.87 -13.59 -18.62
CA PHE A 14 46.74 -12.38 -19.43
C PHE A 14 47.28 -12.62 -20.84
N ASP A 15 46.49 -12.24 -21.85
CA ASP A 15 46.79 -12.44 -23.26
C ASP A 15 47.02 -11.08 -23.92
N HIS A 16 48.30 -10.72 -24.09
CA HIS A 16 48.71 -9.44 -24.64
C HIS A 16 48.32 -9.25 -26.12
N GLN A 17 48.34 -10.34 -26.90
CA GLN A 17 47.94 -10.29 -28.31
C GLN A 17 46.46 -9.91 -28.43
N LYS A 18 45.58 -10.43 -27.57
CA LYS A 18 44.16 -10.04 -27.58
C LYS A 18 43.93 -8.56 -27.30
N ILE A 19 44.77 -7.93 -26.46
CA ILE A 19 44.69 -6.49 -26.19
C ILE A 19 45.22 -5.68 -27.39
N THR A 20 46.40 -6.04 -27.92
CA THR A 20 46.96 -5.48 -29.16
C THR A 20 45.95 -5.53 -30.32
N GLU A 21 45.33 -6.68 -30.55
CA GLU A 21 44.31 -6.86 -31.59
C GLU A 21 43.06 -6.01 -31.35
N ALA A 22 42.60 -5.84 -30.10
CA ALA A 22 41.42 -5.04 -29.79
C ALA A 22 41.68 -3.54 -30.01
N ILE A 23 42.86 -3.05 -29.60
CA ILE A 23 43.31 -1.69 -29.88
C ILE A 23 43.43 -1.47 -31.40
N PHE A 24 44.05 -2.40 -32.13
CA PHE A 24 44.21 -2.32 -33.58
C PHE A 24 42.86 -2.32 -34.32
N LYS A 25 41.89 -3.14 -33.90
CA LYS A 25 40.54 -3.16 -34.48
C LYS A 25 39.79 -1.84 -34.24
N ALA A 26 39.92 -1.24 -33.06
CA ALA A 26 39.39 0.11 -32.78
C ALA A 26 40.09 1.20 -33.61
N ALA A 27 41.43 1.14 -33.73
CA ALA A 27 42.20 2.09 -34.54
C ALA A 27 41.79 2.01 -36.03
N LYS A 28 41.56 0.80 -36.55
CA LYS A 28 41.10 0.56 -37.92
C LYS A 28 39.68 1.07 -38.17
N ALA A 29 38.78 0.99 -37.19
CA ALA A 29 37.46 1.64 -37.27
C ALA A 29 37.56 3.18 -37.31
N CYS A 30 38.66 3.77 -36.86
CA CYS A 30 38.97 5.20 -36.99
C CYS A 30 39.83 5.56 -38.22
N GLY A 31 40.11 4.61 -39.12
CA GLY A 31 40.94 4.82 -40.32
C GLY A 31 42.46 4.71 -40.11
N GLY A 32 42.92 4.32 -38.92
CA GLY A 32 44.33 3.97 -38.67
C GLY A 32 44.68 2.56 -39.17
N ASN A 33 45.97 2.29 -39.41
CA ASN A 33 46.43 0.96 -39.82
C ASN A 33 47.81 0.58 -39.26
N ASP A 34 48.26 1.23 -38.18
CA ASP A 34 49.53 0.93 -37.51
C ASP A 34 49.34 -0.14 -36.43
N PHE A 35 49.90 -1.32 -36.66
CA PHE A 35 49.89 -2.44 -35.71
C PHE A 35 51.00 -2.32 -34.65
N ALA A 36 52.15 -1.72 -34.98
CA ALA A 36 53.25 -1.55 -34.04
C ALA A 36 52.88 -0.53 -32.95
N MET A 37 52.16 0.54 -33.31
CA MET A 37 51.61 1.47 -32.33
C MET A 37 50.54 0.82 -31.45
N ALA A 38 49.67 -0.03 -32.01
CA ALA A 38 48.70 -0.79 -31.21
C ALA A 38 49.37 -1.76 -30.21
N GLN A 39 50.53 -2.33 -30.58
CA GLN A 39 51.32 -3.19 -29.69
C GLN A 39 51.99 -2.38 -28.56
N ASN A 40 52.62 -1.25 -28.87
CA ASN A 40 53.20 -0.32 -27.89
C ASN A 40 52.13 0.18 -26.88
N LEU A 41 50.93 0.50 -27.35
CA LEU A 41 49.80 0.85 -26.48
C LEU A 41 49.38 -0.34 -25.59
N SER A 42 49.39 -1.57 -26.10
CA SER A 42 49.15 -2.78 -25.30
C SER A 42 50.24 -3.02 -24.24
N ASP A 43 51.52 -2.75 -24.55
CA ASP A 43 52.62 -2.78 -23.58
C ASP A 43 52.41 -1.76 -22.45
N LYS A 44 51.94 -0.56 -22.78
CA LYS A 44 51.59 0.47 -21.78
C LYS A 44 50.42 0.04 -20.90
N VAL A 45 49.40 -0.63 -21.46
CA VAL A 45 48.29 -1.23 -20.69
C VAL A 45 48.79 -2.33 -19.75
N ALA A 46 49.63 -3.26 -20.22
CA ALA A 46 50.21 -4.31 -19.38
C ALA A 46 51.05 -3.73 -18.23
N ASN A 47 51.82 -2.67 -18.49
CA ASN A 47 52.58 -1.95 -17.47
C ASN A 47 51.68 -1.19 -16.47
N LEU A 48 50.58 -0.59 -16.92
CA LEU A 48 49.58 0.04 -16.04
C LEU A 48 48.92 -0.99 -15.12
N LEU A 49 48.57 -2.17 -15.63
CA LEU A 49 48.00 -3.27 -14.85
C LEU A 49 49.00 -3.81 -13.81
N ASN A 50 50.26 -4.04 -14.20
CA ASN A 50 51.32 -4.43 -13.26
C ASN A 50 51.56 -3.40 -12.14
N LYS A 51 51.26 -2.11 -12.38
CA LYS A 51 51.35 -1.05 -11.37
C LYS A 51 50.09 -0.92 -10.50
N LYS A 52 48.90 -1.19 -11.06
CA LYS A 52 47.61 -1.10 -10.35
C LYS A 52 47.34 -2.31 -9.45
N PHE A 53 47.81 -3.51 -9.82
CA PHE A 53 47.46 -4.75 -9.12
C PHE A 53 48.70 -5.46 -8.55
N HIS A 54 48.69 -5.69 -7.24
CA HIS A 54 49.70 -6.50 -6.55
C HIS A 54 49.58 -7.98 -6.90
N ALA A 55 50.61 -8.78 -6.61
CA ALA A 55 50.69 -10.20 -6.97
C ALA A 55 49.53 -11.09 -6.48
N ASN A 56 48.82 -10.68 -5.41
CA ASN A 56 47.67 -11.39 -4.85
C ASN A 56 46.31 -10.88 -5.39
N SER A 57 46.30 -9.92 -6.32
CA SER A 57 45.09 -9.33 -6.90
C SER A 57 44.98 -9.65 -8.38
N ILE A 58 43.82 -10.15 -8.80
CA ILE A 58 43.55 -10.62 -10.16
C ILE A 58 42.51 -9.69 -10.80
N PRO A 59 42.88 -8.82 -11.76
CA PRO A 59 41.94 -7.90 -12.40
C PRO A 59 40.78 -8.61 -13.11
N ALA A 60 39.61 -7.99 -13.06
CA ALA A 60 38.47 -8.37 -13.90
C ALA A 60 38.68 -7.94 -15.36
N VAL A 61 37.90 -8.51 -16.29
CA VAL A 61 37.94 -8.12 -17.72
C VAL A 61 37.59 -6.63 -17.88
N GLU A 62 36.65 -6.14 -17.08
CA GLU A 62 36.25 -4.74 -16.96
C GLU A 62 37.46 -3.84 -16.73
N GLU A 63 38.26 -4.11 -15.70
CA GLU A 63 39.39 -3.28 -15.30
C GLU A 63 40.54 -3.29 -16.31
N VAL A 64 40.66 -4.39 -17.08
CA VAL A 64 41.56 -4.47 -18.24
C VAL A 64 41.06 -3.57 -19.38
N GLN A 65 39.74 -3.49 -19.60
CA GLN A 65 39.16 -2.58 -20.60
C GLN A 65 39.27 -1.11 -20.16
N ASP A 66 39.05 -0.80 -18.88
CA ASP A 66 39.23 0.54 -18.32
C ASP A 66 40.70 1.00 -18.42
N ALA A 67 41.66 0.09 -18.25
CA ALA A 67 43.08 0.35 -18.46
C ALA A 67 43.42 0.64 -19.94
N VAL A 68 42.79 -0.05 -20.90
CA VAL A 68 42.93 0.25 -22.34
C VAL A 68 42.36 1.64 -22.66
N GLU A 69 41.18 1.96 -22.15
CA GLU A 69 40.53 3.26 -22.37
C GLU A 69 41.37 4.41 -21.79
N LYS A 70 41.88 4.24 -20.57
CA LYS A 70 42.78 5.20 -19.93
C LYS A 70 44.05 5.44 -20.76
N VAL A 71 44.77 4.39 -21.15
CA VAL A 71 46.01 4.52 -21.95
C VAL A 71 45.73 5.17 -23.32
N LEU A 72 44.63 4.82 -23.98
CA LEU A 72 44.25 5.46 -25.26
C LEU A 72 43.90 6.95 -25.12
N ILE A 73 43.48 7.41 -23.95
CA ILE A 73 43.22 8.83 -23.68
C ILE A 73 44.53 9.55 -23.32
N GLU A 74 45.33 9.01 -22.40
CA GLU A 74 46.60 9.61 -21.95
C GLU A 74 47.63 9.71 -23.08
N GLU A 75 47.62 8.78 -24.03
CA GLU A 75 48.48 8.77 -25.22
C GLU A 75 47.88 9.56 -26.42
N GLY A 76 46.84 10.37 -26.20
CA GLY A 76 46.26 11.27 -27.21
C GLY A 76 45.36 10.61 -28.26
N HIS A 77 45.16 9.30 -28.23
CA HIS A 77 44.33 8.54 -29.16
C HIS A 77 42.82 8.62 -28.85
N ALA A 78 42.31 9.77 -28.41
CA ALA A 78 40.94 9.95 -27.92
C ALA A 78 39.82 9.51 -28.91
N LYS A 79 40.06 9.62 -30.24
CA LYS A 79 39.14 9.08 -31.26
C LYS A 79 39.04 7.55 -31.20
N VAL A 80 40.18 6.87 -31.01
CA VAL A 80 40.26 5.40 -30.89
C VAL A 80 39.68 4.94 -29.56
N ALA A 81 39.93 5.67 -28.47
CA ALA A 81 39.29 5.43 -27.18
C ALA A 81 37.75 5.46 -27.30
N LYS A 82 37.19 6.49 -27.96
CA LYS A 82 35.74 6.59 -28.20
C LYS A 82 35.19 5.43 -29.03
N ALA A 83 35.91 4.99 -30.07
CA ALA A 83 35.51 3.82 -30.85
C ALA A 83 35.58 2.51 -30.04
N PHE A 84 36.60 2.34 -29.20
CA PHE A 84 36.74 1.19 -28.30
C PHE A 84 35.60 1.14 -27.26
N ILE A 85 35.25 2.28 -26.64
CA ILE A 85 34.13 2.41 -25.70
C ILE A 85 32.79 2.04 -26.38
N LEU A 86 32.52 2.60 -27.56
CA LEU A 86 31.28 2.30 -28.31
C LEU A 86 31.21 0.82 -28.72
N TYR A 87 32.34 0.22 -29.12
CA TYR A 87 32.44 -1.20 -29.43
C TYR A 87 32.26 -2.09 -28.18
N ARG A 88 32.84 -1.70 -27.04
CA ARG A 88 32.66 -2.36 -25.72
C ARG A 88 31.19 -2.37 -25.32
N GLU A 89 30.50 -1.23 -25.47
CA GLU A 89 29.07 -1.05 -25.16
C GLU A 89 28.17 -1.81 -26.13
N GLN A 90 28.44 -1.77 -27.45
CA GLN A 90 27.70 -2.58 -28.43
C GLN A 90 27.85 -4.09 -28.17
N HIS A 91 29.06 -4.55 -27.87
CA HIS A 91 29.29 -5.95 -27.51
C HIS A 91 28.81 -6.30 -26.09
N LYS A 92 28.63 -5.32 -25.20
CA LYS A 92 27.92 -5.50 -23.93
C LYS A 92 26.44 -5.76 -24.22
N ARG A 93 25.75 -4.87 -24.94
CA ARG A 93 24.36 -5.05 -25.39
C ARG A 93 24.14 -6.37 -26.14
N LEU A 94 25.06 -6.81 -26.99
CA LEU A 94 24.97 -8.11 -27.69
C LEU A 94 25.20 -9.34 -26.79
N ARG A 95 25.93 -9.20 -25.67
CA ARG A 95 26.03 -10.26 -24.63
C ARG A 95 24.82 -10.24 -23.72
N ASP A 96 24.38 -9.06 -23.32
CA ASP A 96 23.21 -8.86 -22.48
C ASP A 96 21.97 -9.38 -23.23
N ALA A 97 21.84 -9.12 -24.54
CA ALA A 97 20.83 -9.72 -25.41
C ALA A 97 20.97 -11.24 -25.60
N LYS A 98 22.16 -11.81 -25.46
CA LYS A 98 22.36 -13.28 -25.41
C LYS A 98 21.97 -13.88 -24.06
N ASN A 99 22.14 -13.14 -22.97
CA ASN A 99 21.63 -13.50 -21.65
C ASN A 99 20.11 -13.21 -21.52
N LEU A 100 19.57 -12.33 -22.37
CA LEU A 100 18.15 -12.04 -22.55
C LEU A 100 17.42 -13.14 -23.34
N VAL A 101 18.15 -14.11 -23.89
CA VAL A 101 17.56 -15.40 -24.26
C VAL A 101 17.16 -16.11 -22.98
N LEU A 102 15.96 -15.80 -22.51
CA LEU A 102 15.14 -16.72 -21.73
C LEU A 102 15.29 -18.10 -22.37
N ASP A 103 15.71 -19.07 -21.58
CA ASP A 103 15.70 -20.47 -22.00
C ASP A 103 14.24 -20.86 -22.22
N ILE A 104 13.81 -20.79 -23.48
CA ILE A 104 12.41 -21.00 -23.88
C ILE A 104 11.99 -22.41 -23.49
N SER A 105 12.89 -23.39 -23.64
CA SER A 105 12.69 -24.77 -23.19
C SER A 105 12.46 -24.81 -21.68
N LYS A 106 13.33 -24.19 -20.87
CA LYS A 106 13.17 -24.15 -19.40
C LYS A 106 11.89 -23.41 -18.95
N THR A 107 11.49 -22.36 -19.66
CA THR A 107 10.30 -21.56 -19.32
C THR A 107 9.03 -22.34 -19.64
N MET A 108 8.95 -22.95 -20.84
CA MET A 108 7.86 -23.84 -21.24
C MET A 108 7.79 -25.07 -20.33
N ASP A 109 8.90 -25.78 -20.14
CA ASP A 109 8.99 -26.98 -19.29
C ASP A 109 8.61 -26.66 -17.84
N GLY A 110 9.04 -25.52 -17.31
CA GLY A 110 8.76 -25.11 -15.93
C GLY A 110 7.27 -25.01 -15.62
N TYR A 111 6.49 -24.45 -16.57
CA TYR A 111 5.03 -24.39 -16.47
C TYR A 111 4.38 -25.76 -16.78
N LEU A 112 4.78 -26.43 -17.86
CA LEU A 112 4.21 -27.71 -18.30
C LEU A 112 4.45 -28.86 -17.30
N LYS A 113 5.48 -28.77 -16.46
CA LYS A 113 5.81 -29.72 -15.38
C LYS A 113 5.38 -29.22 -14.00
N GLN A 114 4.72 -28.06 -13.91
CA GLN A 114 4.30 -27.40 -12.67
C GLN A 114 5.43 -27.24 -11.63
N SER A 115 6.68 -27.09 -12.11
CA SER A 115 7.89 -27.20 -11.27
C SER A 115 8.52 -25.87 -10.85
N ASP A 116 8.04 -24.73 -11.38
CA ASP A 116 8.35 -23.41 -10.80
C ASP A 116 7.23 -23.03 -9.82
N TRP A 117 7.59 -22.72 -8.57
CA TRP A 117 6.67 -22.21 -7.55
C TRP A 117 5.88 -20.97 -8.03
N ARG A 118 6.40 -20.24 -9.03
CA ARG A 118 5.70 -19.13 -9.69
C ARG A 118 4.40 -19.49 -10.38
N VAL A 119 4.13 -20.77 -10.66
CA VAL A 119 2.81 -21.21 -11.13
C VAL A 119 1.74 -20.86 -10.07
N ASN A 120 2.12 -20.82 -8.78
CA ASN A 120 1.26 -20.45 -7.66
C ASN A 120 1.67 -19.10 -7.02
N GLU A 121 2.41 -18.23 -7.72
CA GLU A 121 2.75 -16.85 -7.22
C GLU A 121 1.51 -15.92 -7.19
N ASN A 122 0.42 -16.33 -7.86
CA ASN A 122 -0.88 -15.69 -7.83
C ASN A 122 -1.97 -16.79 -7.79
N ALA A 123 -2.74 -16.88 -6.70
CA ALA A 123 -3.73 -17.94 -6.45
C ALA A 123 -4.98 -17.89 -7.36
N ASN A 124 -5.04 -16.97 -8.31
CA ASN A 124 -6.09 -16.84 -9.33
C ASN A 124 -5.76 -17.55 -10.66
N VAL A 125 -4.58 -18.16 -10.80
CA VAL A 125 -4.11 -18.72 -12.09
C VAL A 125 -4.20 -20.24 -12.11
N ASN A 126 -5.13 -20.78 -12.89
CA ASN A 126 -5.24 -22.23 -13.10
C ASN A 126 -4.37 -22.71 -14.27
N TYR A 127 -3.88 -23.96 -14.16
CA TYR A 127 -3.12 -24.63 -15.23
C TYR A 127 -3.95 -24.69 -16.53
N SER A 128 -3.53 -23.93 -17.53
CA SER A 128 -4.33 -23.69 -18.74
C SER A 128 -3.48 -23.12 -19.89
N LEU A 129 -4.01 -23.15 -21.11
CA LEU A 129 -3.36 -22.47 -22.24
C LEU A 129 -3.23 -20.96 -22.01
N GLY A 130 -4.25 -20.33 -21.42
CA GLY A 130 -4.20 -18.91 -21.05
C GLY A 130 -3.12 -18.62 -20.01
N GLY A 131 -3.02 -19.46 -18.98
CA GLY A 131 -1.99 -19.35 -17.95
C GLY A 131 -0.57 -19.55 -18.49
N LEU A 132 -0.38 -20.45 -19.46
CA LEU A 132 0.90 -20.62 -20.17
C LEU A 132 1.27 -19.36 -20.97
N ILE A 133 0.31 -18.74 -21.66
CA ILE A 133 0.56 -17.50 -22.41
C ILE A 133 0.89 -16.34 -21.46
N LEU A 134 0.15 -16.20 -20.34
CA LEU A 134 0.47 -15.23 -19.27
C LEU A 134 1.86 -15.47 -18.67
N HIS A 135 2.21 -16.71 -18.34
CA HIS A 135 3.52 -17.05 -17.77
C HIS A 135 4.68 -16.71 -18.72
N ASN A 136 4.56 -17.14 -19.99
CA ASN A 136 5.58 -16.87 -21.01
C ASN A 136 5.73 -15.37 -21.31
N SER A 137 4.61 -14.67 -21.51
CA SER A 137 4.63 -13.23 -21.76
C SER A 137 5.16 -12.45 -20.56
N GLY A 138 4.73 -12.82 -19.34
CA GLY A 138 5.19 -12.22 -18.10
C GLY A 138 6.68 -12.38 -17.85
N ALA A 139 7.23 -13.56 -18.13
CA ALA A 139 8.68 -13.81 -18.04
C ALA A 139 9.48 -12.90 -19.00
N VAL A 140 9.00 -12.71 -20.23
CA VAL A 140 9.63 -11.82 -21.23
C VAL A 140 9.53 -10.35 -20.78
N THR A 141 8.35 -9.89 -20.39
CA THR A 141 8.11 -8.51 -19.95
C THR A 141 8.95 -8.15 -18.72
N ALA A 142 9.04 -9.05 -17.74
CA ALA A 142 9.83 -8.83 -16.53
C ALA A 142 11.33 -8.73 -16.83
N ASN A 143 11.83 -9.53 -17.77
CA ASN A 143 13.22 -9.42 -18.25
C ASN A 143 13.46 -8.14 -19.06
N TYR A 144 12.47 -7.65 -19.81
CA TYR A 144 12.60 -6.38 -20.53
C TYR A 144 12.65 -5.18 -19.56
N TRP A 145 11.75 -5.11 -18.57
CA TRP A 145 11.83 -4.15 -17.47
C TRP A 145 13.22 -4.17 -16.80
N LEU A 146 13.64 -5.33 -16.28
CA LEU A 146 14.83 -5.48 -15.44
C LEU A 146 16.18 -5.46 -16.18
N ASN A 147 16.21 -5.50 -17.51
CA ASN A 147 17.46 -5.53 -18.28
C ASN A 147 17.51 -4.48 -19.43
N SER A 148 16.44 -3.72 -19.67
CA SER A 148 16.39 -2.73 -20.77
C SER A 148 15.71 -1.41 -20.41
N ILE A 149 14.92 -1.35 -19.33
CA ILE A 149 14.24 -0.11 -18.89
C ILE A 149 14.81 0.42 -17.57
N TYR A 150 14.99 -0.44 -16.56
CA TYR A 150 15.53 -0.07 -15.26
C TYR A 150 17.06 0.06 -15.25
N THR A 151 17.58 0.87 -14.32
CA THR A 151 19.02 0.96 -14.04
C THR A 151 19.54 -0.37 -13.50
N ALA A 152 20.86 -0.57 -13.56
CA ALA A 152 21.51 -1.76 -13.03
C ALA A 152 21.20 -1.96 -11.54
N ASP A 153 21.14 -0.86 -10.77
CA ASP A 153 20.96 -0.87 -9.32
C ASP A 153 19.51 -1.17 -8.92
N ILE A 154 18.51 -0.55 -9.57
CA ILE A 154 17.09 -0.90 -9.40
C ILE A 154 16.87 -2.40 -9.71
N ALA A 155 17.44 -2.86 -10.82
CA ALA A 155 17.34 -4.24 -11.23
C ALA A 155 18.06 -5.20 -10.27
N ALA A 156 19.23 -4.81 -9.74
CA ALA A 156 19.96 -5.57 -8.73
C ALA A 156 19.18 -5.67 -7.42
N ALA A 157 18.65 -4.56 -6.90
CA ALA A 157 17.86 -4.54 -5.67
C ALA A 157 16.63 -5.46 -5.75
N HIS A 158 15.90 -5.44 -6.88
CA HIS A 158 14.82 -6.41 -7.12
C HIS A 158 15.34 -7.86 -7.15
N LYS A 159 16.37 -8.15 -7.96
CA LYS A 159 16.90 -9.51 -8.18
C LYS A 159 17.51 -10.10 -6.90
N ASN A 160 18.17 -9.27 -6.10
CA ASN A 160 18.76 -9.63 -4.81
C ASN A 160 17.72 -9.80 -3.69
N GLY A 161 16.49 -9.26 -3.85
CA GLY A 161 15.47 -9.23 -2.79
C GLY A 161 15.70 -8.17 -1.72
N GLU A 162 16.25 -7.01 -2.09
CA GLU A 162 16.44 -5.84 -1.21
C GLU A 162 15.14 -5.00 -1.17
N PHE A 163 14.41 -5.00 -2.29
CA PHE A 163 12.98 -4.75 -2.34
C PHE A 163 12.32 -5.67 -3.37
N HIS A 164 10.99 -5.61 -3.49
CA HIS A 164 10.21 -6.23 -4.55
C HIS A 164 9.55 -5.14 -5.41
N ILE A 165 9.56 -5.29 -6.73
CA ILE A 165 8.80 -4.44 -7.66
C ILE A 165 7.65 -5.31 -8.16
N HIS A 166 6.41 -4.87 -7.94
CA HIS A 166 5.23 -5.64 -8.33
C HIS A 166 4.94 -5.56 -9.83
N ASP A 167 4.25 -6.59 -10.32
CA ASP A 167 3.68 -6.69 -11.67
C ASP A 167 4.64 -6.41 -12.83
N LEU A 168 5.90 -6.85 -12.69
CA LEU A 168 6.86 -6.87 -13.79
C LEU A 168 6.43 -7.78 -14.96
N SER A 169 5.44 -8.65 -14.74
CA SER A 169 4.79 -9.46 -15.79
C SER A 169 4.01 -8.61 -16.81
N MET A 170 3.55 -7.42 -16.44
CA MET A 170 2.79 -6.51 -17.30
C MET A 170 3.59 -5.25 -17.64
N PHE A 171 3.38 -4.70 -18.83
CA PHE A 171 4.07 -3.50 -19.30
C PHE A 171 3.20 -2.24 -19.13
N SER A 172 2.58 -2.12 -17.95
CA SER A 172 1.50 -1.16 -17.64
C SER A 172 1.65 -0.52 -16.25
N GLY A 173 0.67 0.30 -15.85
CA GLY A 173 0.42 0.65 -14.45
C GLY A 173 -0.12 -0.53 -13.63
N TYR A 174 -0.25 -0.34 -12.31
CA TYR A 174 -0.67 -1.38 -11.37
C TYR A 174 -2.20 -1.52 -11.30
N CYS A 175 -2.89 -0.60 -10.62
CA CYS A 175 -4.34 -0.65 -10.38
C CYS A 175 -5.01 0.69 -10.69
N ALA A 176 -6.31 0.65 -11.02
CA ALA A 176 -7.09 1.83 -11.42
C ALA A 176 -8.54 1.78 -10.91
N GLY A 177 -8.97 2.90 -10.31
CA GLY A 177 -10.36 3.26 -10.11
C GLY A 177 -10.92 4.01 -11.31
N TRP A 178 -12.21 3.83 -11.55
CA TRP A 178 -12.90 4.37 -12.71
C TRP A 178 -14.18 5.09 -12.31
N SER A 179 -14.44 6.24 -12.91
CA SER A 179 -15.70 6.96 -12.73
C SER A 179 -16.84 6.23 -13.45
N LEU A 180 -17.70 5.58 -12.67
CA LEU A 180 -18.97 5.04 -13.17
C LEU A 180 -19.87 6.15 -13.71
N GLN A 181 -19.78 7.37 -13.14
CA GLN A 181 -20.47 8.54 -13.68
C GLN A 181 -20.00 8.90 -15.10
N GLN A 182 -18.69 8.81 -15.39
CA GLN A 182 -18.17 9.03 -16.74
C GLN A 182 -18.68 7.95 -17.71
N LEU A 183 -18.72 6.68 -17.32
CA LEU A 183 -19.29 5.60 -18.15
C LEU A 183 -20.79 5.81 -18.42
N ILE A 184 -21.56 6.29 -17.43
CA ILE A 184 -22.97 6.67 -17.59
C ILE A 184 -23.15 7.87 -18.53
N ARG A 185 -22.21 8.82 -18.54
CA ARG A 185 -22.26 10.04 -19.38
C ARG A 185 -21.79 9.83 -20.82
N GLU A 186 -20.71 9.10 -21.02
CA GLU A 186 -20.02 8.96 -22.31
C GLU A 186 -20.37 7.65 -23.03
N GLY A 187 -20.73 6.59 -22.29
CA GLY A 187 -20.89 5.23 -22.82
C GLY A 187 -19.56 4.53 -23.08
N LEU A 188 -19.60 3.22 -23.39
CA LEU A 188 -18.42 2.41 -23.69
C LEU A 188 -17.94 2.61 -25.14
N GLY A 189 -16.83 3.34 -25.36
CA GLY A 189 -16.30 3.61 -26.70
C GLY A 189 -15.11 4.56 -26.77
N GLY A 190 -15.22 5.60 -27.62
CA GLY A 190 -14.25 6.69 -27.79
C GLY A 190 -12.93 6.36 -28.49
N VAL A 191 -12.58 5.08 -28.62
CA VAL A 191 -11.33 4.63 -29.27
C VAL A 191 -11.45 4.62 -30.81
N PRO A 192 -10.54 5.29 -31.55
CA PRO A 192 -10.52 5.25 -33.01
C PRO A 192 -10.42 3.84 -33.58
N GLY A 193 -11.23 3.54 -34.61
CA GLY A 193 -11.26 2.23 -35.25
C GLY A 193 -11.92 1.11 -34.41
N LYS A 194 -12.60 1.46 -33.31
CA LYS A 194 -13.41 0.54 -32.50
C LYS A 194 -14.88 0.95 -32.52
N ILE A 195 -15.76 0.01 -32.20
CA ILE A 195 -17.20 0.30 -32.02
C ILE A 195 -17.36 1.14 -30.75
N THR A 196 -18.24 2.15 -30.82
CA THR A 196 -18.63 3.00 -29.69
C THR A 196 -20.11 2.77 -29.37
N SER A 197 -20.38 2.40 -28.13
CA SER A 197 -21.72 2.31 -27.55
C SER A 197 -22.21 3.70 -27.15
N LYS A 198 -23.52 3.94 -27.27
CA LYS A 198 -24.14 5.14 -26.67
C LYS A 198 -24.28 4.96 -25.15
N PRO A 199 -24.38 6.06 -24.38
CA PRO A 199 -24.78 6.04 -22.98
C PRO A 199 -25.98 5.10 -22.73
N ALA A 200 -25.86 4.26 -21.70
CA ALA A 200 -26.90 3.32 -21.33
C ALA A 200 -28.15 4.05 -20.83
N LYS A 201 -29.34 3.63 -21.27
CA LYS A 201 -30.64 4.19 -20.84
C LYS A 201 -31.37 3.36 -19.79
N HIS A 202 -31.05 2.07 -19.68
CA HIS A 202 -31.74 1.10 -18.84
C HIS A 202 -30.71 0.29 -18.05
N LEU A 203 -31.07 -0.17 -16.84
CA LEU A 203 -30.14 -0.80 -15.90
C LEU A 203 -29.36 -1.98 -16.51
N ALA A 204 -30.05 -2.90 -17.19
CA ALA A 204 -29.42 -4.05 -17.85
C ALA A 204 -28.39 -3.65 -18.93
N THR A 205 -28.63 -2.55 -19.64
CA THR A 205 -27.68 -2.00 -20.63
C THR A 205 -26.46 -1.38 -19.95
N LEU A 206 -26.64 -0.73 -18.79
CA LEU A 206 -25.53 -0.19 -18.01
C LEU A 206 -24.66 -1.33 -17.46
N VAL A 207 -25.27 -2.34 -16.82
CA VAL A 207 -24.59 -3.55 -16.35
C VAL A 207 -23.76 -4.21 -17.45
N HIS A 208 -24.35 -4.39 -18.65
CA HIS A 208 -23.61 -4.97 -19.77
C HIS A 208 -22.42 -4.08 -20.20
N GLN A 209 -22.55 -2.76 -20.20
CA GLN A 209 -21.42 -1.86 -20.45
C GLN A 209 -20.35 -1.92 -19.33
N MET A 210 -20.74 -2.05 -18.06
CA MET A 210 -19.82 -2.17 -16.92
C MET A 210 -18.97 -3.45 -16.98
N VAL A 211 -19.60 -4.61 -17.25
CA VAL A 211 -18.88 -5.89 -17.42
C VAL A 211 -17.88 -5.80 -18.57
N ASN A 212 -18.28 -5.26 -19.72
CA ASN A 212 -17.39 -5.09 -20.86
C ASN A 212 -16.29 -4.05 -20.62
N PHE A 213 -16.57 -2.97 -19.88
CA PHE A 213 -15.61 -1.91 -19.54
C PHE A 213 -14.47 -2.45 -18.65
N LEU A 214 -14.82 -3.11 -17.54
CA LEU A 214 -13.85 -3.79 -16.67
C LEU A 214 -13.13 -4.92 -17.43
N GLY A 215 -13.88 -5.66 -18.25
CA GLY A 215 -13.38 -6.74 -19.10
C GLY A 215 -12.38 -6.30 -20.18
N VAL A 216 -12.46 -5.06 -20.65
CA VAL A 216 -11.45 -4.42 -21.53
C VAL A 216 -10.25 -3.99 -20.71
N LEU A 217 -10.46 -3.19 -19.65
CA LEU A 217 -9.39 -2.45 -18.96
C LEU A 217 -8.41 -3.35 -18.18
N GLN A 218 -8.83 -4.54 -17.73
CA GLN A 218 -7.92 -5.57 -17.19
C GLN A 218 -6.79 -6.01 -18.17
N ASN A 219 -6.91 -5.69 -19.47
CA ASN A 219 -5.88 -5.99 -20.48
C ASN A 219 -4.89 -4.82 -20.65
N GLU A 220 -5.25 -3.61 -20.23
CA GLU A 220 -4.38 -2.43 -20.23
C GLU A 220 -3.65 -2.22 -18.88
N TRP A 221 -4.05 -2.95 -17.84
CA TRP A 221 -3.57 -2.81 -16.45
C TRP A 221 -3.12 -4.14 -15.84
N ALA A 222 -2.37 -4.10 -14.74
CA ALA A 222 -1.88 -5.32 -14.09
C ALA A 222 -2.91 -5.95 -13.14
N GLY A 223 -3.34 -5.19 -12.14
CA GLY A 223 -4.19 -5.62 -11.02
C GLY A 223 -5.57 -4.96 -11.00
N ALA A 224 -6.06 -4.66 -9.78
CA ALA A 224 -7.46 -4.36 -9.50
C ALA A 224 -8.07 -3.22 -10.35
N GLN A 225 -9.30 -3.46 -10.83
CA GLN A 225 -10.14 -2.52 -11.58
C GLN A 225 -11.42 -2.25 -10.78
N ALA A 226 -11.73 -0.99 -10.45
CA ALA A 226 -12.76 -0.71 -9.43
C ALA A 226 -13.73 0.44 -9.76
N PHE A 227 -14.96 0.35 -9.23
CA PHE A 227 -15.98 1.41 -9.25
C PHE A 227 -16.37 1.85 -7.83
N SER A 228 -16.41 3.15 -7.57
CA SER A 228 -17.01 3.74 -6.36
C SER A 228 -18.52 3.96 -6.50
N SER A 229 -19.21 4.11 -5.36
CA SER A 229 -20.62 4.53 -5.28
C SER A 229 -21.58 3.70 -6.16
N PHE A 230 -21.39 2.38 -6.16
CA PHE A 230 -22.04 1.45 -7.09
C PHE A 230 -23.58 1.46 -6.95
N ASP A 231 -24.08 1.43 -5.72
CA ASP A 231 -25.51 1.53 -5.40
C ASP A 231 -26.07 2.92 -5.76
N THR A 232 -25.39 3.99 -5.32
CA THR A 232 -25.76 5.39 -5.63
C THR A 232 -25.88 5.65 -7.14
N PHE A 233 -24.99 5.09 -7.97
CA PHE A 233 -25.01 5.31 -9.43
C PHE A 233 -25.98 4.39 -10.20
N LEU A 234 -26.37 3.24 -9.66
CA LEU A 234 -27.36 2.34 -10.29
C LEU A 234 -28.81 2.71 -9.93
N ALA A 235 -29.04 3.23 -8.72
CA ALA A 235 -30.37 3.58 -8.23
C ALA A 235 -31.20 4.53 -9.15
N PRO A 236 -30.62 5.54 -9.83
CA PRO A 236 -31.34 6.35 -10.81
C PRO A 236 -32.00 5.57 -11.95
N PHE A 237 -31.39 4.46 -12.40
CA PHE A 237 -31.93 3.64 -13.48
C PHE A 237 -33.14 2.83 -13.00
N VAL A 238 -33.06 2.28 -11.78
CA VAL A 238 -34.19 1.62 -11.10
C VAL A 238 -35.38 2.58 -10.98
N LYS A 239 -35.12 3.85 -10.61
CA LYS A 239 -36.14 4.88 -10.45
C LYS A 239 -36.75 5.32 -11.79
N ALA A 240 -35.92 5.59 -12.80
CA ALA A 240 -36.36 6.10 -14.10
C ALA A 240 -37.21 5.10 -14.89
N ASP A 241 -36.85 3.81 -14.85
CA ASP A 241 -37.62 2.74 -15.49
C ASP A 241 -38.74 2.18 -14.58
N ASN A 242 -38.83 2.62 -13.30
CA ASN A 242 -39.71 2.08 -12.26
C ASN A 242 -39.66 0.54 -12.19
N LEU A 243 -38.44 0.00 -12.03
CA LEU A 243 -38.19 -1.44 -12.06
C LEU A 243 -38.77 -2.18 -10.85
N SER A 244 -39.13 -3.46 -11.04
CA SER A 244 -39.43 -4.36 -9.93
C SER A 244 -38.13 -4.87 -9.27
N PHE A 245 -38.26 -5.46 -8.08
CA PHE A 245 -37.13 -6.10 -7.42
C PHE A 245 -36.50 -7.20 -8.28
N ASP A 246 -37.33 -7.97 -9.00
CA ASP A 246 -36.86 -9.08 -9.84
C ASP A 246 -36.05 -8.59 -11.05
N ASP A 247 -36.46 -7.47 -11.67
CA ASP A 247 -35.69 -6.82 -12.76
C ASP A 247 -34.32 -6.34 -12.28
N VAL A 248 -34.26 -5.78 -11.06
CA VAL A 248 -33.01 -5.33 -10.43
C VAL A 248 -32.15 -6.54 -10.04
N LYS A 249 -32.72 -7.57 -9.42
CA LYS A 249 -32.00 -8.80 -9.07
C LYS A 249 -31.44 -9.51 -10.29
N GLN A 250 -32.22 -9.62 -11.38
CA GLN A 250 -31.73 -10.20 -12.63
C GLN A 250 -30.60 -9.37 -13.26
N SER A 251 -30.67 -8.04 -13.15
CA SER A 251 -29.61 -7.13 -13.58
C SER A 251 -28.33 -7.29 -12.75
N ILE A 252 -28.44 -7.35 -11.42
CA ILE A 252 -27.29 -7.50 -10.53
C ILE A 252 -26.67 -8.90 -10.63
N GLN A 253 -27.47 -9.96 -10.75
CA GLN A 253 -27.00 -11.32 -11.05
C GLN A 253 -26.19 -11.35 -12.36
N SER A 254 -26.65 -10.64 -13.41
CA SER A 254 -25.93 -10.53 -14.67
C SER A 254 -24.57 -9.82 -14.52
N PHE A 255 -24.46 -8.84 -13.62
CA PHE A 255 -23.19 -8.18 -13.29
C PHE A 255 -22.24 -9.13 -12.55
N VAL A 256 -22.70 -9.74 -11.45
CA VAL A 256 -21.90 -10.65 -10.61
C VAL A 256 -21.40 -11.83 -11.43
N PHE A 257 -22.26 -12.50 -12.19
CA PHE A 257 -21.85 -13.62 -13.04
C PHE A 257 -20.85 -13.14 -14.10
N GLY A 258 -21.12 -12.00 -14.74
CA GLY A 258 -20.26 -11.42 -15.78
C GLY A 258 -18.82 -11.14 -15.34
N VAL A 259 -18.59 -10.69 -14.09
CA VAL A 259 -17.24 -10.43 -13.58
C VAL A 259 -16.53 -11.65 -12.96
N ASN A 260 -17.24 -12.76 -12.70
CA ASN A 260 -16.61 -14.00 -12.22
C ASN A 260 -16.10 -14.92 -13.35
N ILE A 261 -16.56 -14.75 -14.60
CA ILE A 261 -16.09 -15.59 -15.72
C ILE A 261 -14.68 -15.19 -16.20
N PRO A 262 -13.73 -16.15 -16.34
CA PRO A 262 -12.39 -15.86 -16.87
C PRO A 262 -12.41 -15.33 -18.30
N SER A 263 -11.89 -14.12 -18.49
CA SER A 263 -11.78 -13.47 -19.80
C SER A 263 -10.36 -12.99 -20.14
N ARG A 264 -9.49 -12.77 -19.14
CA ARG A 264 -8.09 -12.40 -19.36
C ARG A 264 -7.31 -13.57 -19.93
N TRP A 265 -7.13 -13.55 -21.25
CA TRP A 265 -6.52 -14.61 -22.07
C TRP A 265 -7.08 -16.02 -21.78
N GLY A 266 -8.33 -16.11 -21.28
CA GLY A 266 -9.00 -17.36 -20.91
C GLY A 266 -8.46 -18.06 -19.66
N SER A 267 -7.89 -17.34 -18.69
CA SER A 267 -7.31 -17.97 -17.48
C SER A 267 -7.44 -17.21 -16.15
N GLN A 268 -7.77 -15.92 -16.17
CA GLN A 268 -8.14 -15.15 -14.97
C GLN A 268 -9.46 -14.41 -15.21
N SER A 269 -10.27 -14.30 -14.16
CA SER A 269 -11.42 -13.38 -14.09
C SER A 269 -10.94 -11.97 -13.73
N PRO A 270 -11.65 -10.91 -14.14
CA PRO A 270 -11.30 -9.54 -13.78
C PRO A 270 -11.18 -9.36 -12.25
N PHE A 271 -9.98 -9.06 -11.74
CA PHE A 271 -9.82 -8.67 -10.33
C PHE A 271 -10.53 -7.34 -10.12
N THR A 272 -11.70 -7.40 -9.49
CA THR A 272 -12.65 -6.29 -9.47
C THR A 272 -13.15 -5.99 -8.07
N ASN A 273 -13.33 -4.71 -7.79
CA ASN A 273 -13.82 -4.19 -6.51
C ASN A 273 -14.99 -3.21 -6.76
N ILE A 274 -15.96 -3.20 -5.85
CA ILE A 274 -17.00 -2.17 -5.80
C ILE A 274 -17.10 -1.59 -4.39
N THR A 275 -17.30 -0.28 -4.28
CA THR A 275 -17.70 0.37 -3.02
C THR A 275 -19.19 0.68 -3.06
N LEU A 276 -19.89 0.38 -1.98
CA LEU A 276 -21.32 0.67 -1.79
C LEU A 276 -21.47 1.67 -0.63
N ASP A 277 -22.25 2.72 -0.88
CA ASP A 277 -22.38 3.86 0.02
C ASP A 277 -23.38 3.61 1.16
N TRP A 278 -24.32 2.68 0.99
CA TRP A 278 -25.46 2.37 1.86
C TRP A 278 -26.48 3.52 1.97
N MET A 279 -26.02 4.69 2.40
CA MET A 279 -26.79 5.94 2.45
C MET A 279 -26.31 6.87 1.31
N CYS A 280 -27.23 7.55 0.62
CA CYS A 280 -26.84 8.50 -0.43
C CYS A 280 -25.86 9.56 0.10
N PRO A 281 -24.62 9.66 -0.44
CA PRO A 281 -23.61 10.59 0.06
C PRO A 281 -24.06 12.04 0.09
N GLY A 282 -23.68 12.78 1.14
CA GLY A 282 -24.11 14.16 1.36
C GLY A 282 -23.74 15.13 0.23
N ASP A 283 -22.66 14.87 -0.51
CA ASP A 283 -22.23 15.68 -1.66
C ASP A 283 -22.90 15.26 -2.99
N MET A 284 -23.54 14.08 -3.03
CA MET A 284 -24.42 13.62 -4.12
C MET A 284 -25.87 14.06 -3.93
N LYS A 285 -26.32 14.16 -2.69
CA LYS A 285 -27.75 14.24 -2.32
C LYS A 285 -28.55 15.24 -3.15
N ASP A 286 -28.07 16.47 -3.28
CA ASP A 286 -28.77 17.54 -3.99
C ASP A 286 -28.43 17.61 -5.50
N ARG A 287 -27.51 16.77 -6.00
CA ARG A 287 -27.14 16.71 -7.43
C ARG A 287 -28.22 16.00 -8.25
N LYS A 288 -28.48 16.47 -9.47
CA LYS A 288 -29.36 15.78 -10.42
C LYS A 288 -28.82 14.40 -10.75
N ALA A 289 -29.71 13.41 -10.72
CA ALA A 289 -29.41 12.04 -11.08
C ALA A 289 -29.13 11.93 -12.60
N LEU A 290 -28.39 10.89 -13.02
CA LEU A 290 -27.98 10.71 -14.42
C LEU A 290 -28.44 9.37 -14.98
N VAL A 291 -29.16 9.40 -16.10
CA VAL A 291 -29.60 8.23 -16.88
C VAL A 291 -29.49 8.56 -18.38
N GLY A 292 -29.04 7.64 -19.22
CA GLY A 292 -28.94 7.89 -20.67
C GLY A 292 -27.95 8.97 -21.08
N GLY A 293 -27.02 9.34 -20.20
CA GLY A 293 -26.12 10.50 -20.36
C GLY A 293 -26.81 11.86 -20.18
N GLN A 294 -28.00 11.91 -19.57
CA GLN A 294 -28.80 13.11 -19.35
C GLN A 294 -29.15 13.28 -17.87
N GLU A 295 -29.35 14.53 -17.44
CA GLU A 295 -29.82 14.85 -16.08
C GLU A 295 -31.33 14.61 -15.96
N MET A 296 -31.73 14.01 -14.85
CA MET A 296 -33.13 13.74 -14.51
C MET A 296 -33.77 14.94 -13.80
N ASP A 297 -35.09 14.92 -13.69
CA ASP A 297 -35.86 15.87 -12.87
C ASP A 297 -35.67 15.63 -11.36
N PHE A 298 -35.35 14.41 -10.95
CA PHE A 298 -34.99 14.03 -9.57
C PHE A 298 -33.47 14.07 -9.28
N THR A 299 -33.12 13.98 -7.99
CA THR A 299 -31.75 13.97 -7.44
C THR A 299 -31.30 12.58 -7.00
N TYR A 300 -30.00 12.40 -6.71
CA TYR A 300 -29.55 11.15 -6.06
C TYR A 300 -30.16 10.97 -4.66
N GLY A 301 -30.42 12.07 -3.93
CA GLY A 301 -31.09 12.03 -2.63
C GLY A 301 -32.52 11.48 -2.68
N ASP A 302 -33.20 11.61 -3.82
CA ASP A 302 -34.53 11.01 -4.05
C ASP A 302 -34.47 9.50 -4.30
N CYS A 303 -33.28 8.90 -4.44
CA CYS A 303 -33.08 7.52 -4.91
C CYS A 303 -32.79 6.49 -3.79
N GLN A 304 -32.91 6.83 -2.50
CA GLN A 304 -32.52 5.92 -1.40
C GLN A 304 -33.28 4.58 -1.45
N ARG A 305 -34.59 4.57 -1.69
CA ARG A 305 -35.38 3.33 -1.82
C ARG A 305 -34.84 2.42 -2.93
N GLU A 306 -34.34 3.02 -4.00
CA GLU A 306 -33.76 2.32 -5.13
C GLU A 306 -32.32 1.86 -4.84
N MET A 307 -31.54 2.59 -4.03
CA MET A 307 -30.27 2.10 -3.46
C MET A 307 -30.49 0.91 -2.54
N ASP A 308 -31.52 0.94 -1.70
CA ASP A 308 -31.91 -0.18 -0.83
C ASP A 308 -32.26 -1.43 -1.66
N MET A 309 -32.90 -1.23 -2.82
CA MET A 309 -33.26 -2.31 -3.75
C MET A 309 -32.02 -2.91 -4.44
N VAL A 310 -31.07 -2.09 -4.88
CA VAL A 310 -29.78 -2.54 -5.46
C VAL A 310 -28.95 -3.30 -4.42
N ASN A 311 -28.87 -2.79 -3.19
CA ASN A 311 -28.17 -3.45 -2.09
C ASN A 311 -28.79 -4.81 -1.75
N ARG A 312 -30.12 -4.88 -1.61
CA ARG A 312 -30.83 -6.16 -1.39
C ARG A 312 -30.55 -7.17 -2.50
N ALA A 313 -30.66 -6.73 -3.76
CA ALA A 313 -30.41 -7.57 -4.93
C ALA A 313 -28.96 -8.13 -4.96
N PHE A 314 -27.98 -7.30 -4.60
CA PHE A 314 -26.57 -7.72 -4.50
C PHE A 314 -26.35 -8.71 -3.36
N LEU A 315 -26.86 -8.41 -2.16
CA LEU A 315 -26.70 -9.28 -0.98
C LEU A 315 -27.36 -10.64 -1.17
N GLU A 316 -28.57 -10.71 -1.71
CA GLU A 316 -29.23 -11.99 -2.02
C GLU A 316 -28.44 -12.79 -3.09
N THR A 317 -27.97 -12.14 -4.16
CA THR A 317 -27.16 -12.79 -5.23
C THR A 317 -25.85 -13.35 -4.68
N MET A 318 -25.15 -12.60 -3.83
CA MET A 318 -23.89 -13.03 -3.22
C MET A 318 -24.10 -14.15 -2.17
N MET A 319 -25.28 -14.21 -1.54
CA MET A 319 -25.66 -15.27 -0.61
C MET A 319 -25.99 -16.59 -1.29
N GLU A 320 -26.66 -16.54 -2.45
CA GLU A 320 -27.02 -17.69 -3.29
C GLU A 320 -25.78 -18.45 -3.79
N GLY A 321 -24.77 -17.73 -4.29
CA GLY A 321 -23.50 -18.32 -4.76
C GLY A 321 -23.56 -18.91 -6.18
N ASP A 322 -22.53 -19.69 -6.55
CA ASP A 322 -22.47 -20.38 -7.84
C ASP A 322 -23.45 -21.58 -7.92
N ALA A 323 -23.50 -22.25 -9.07
CA ALA A 323 -24.37 -23.41 -9.30
C ALA A 323 -24.09 -24.63 -8.39
N HIS A 324 -23.05 -24.56 -7.55
CA HIS A 324 -22.65 -25.56 -6.55
C HIS A 324 -22.64 -24.99 -5.12
N GLY A 325 -23.13 -23.76 -4.91
CA GLY A 325 -23.16 -23.09 -3.60
C GLY A 325 -21.82 -22.52 -3.13
N ARG A 326 -20.83 -22.33 -4.02
CA ARG A 326 -19.60 -21.57 -3.70
C ARG A 326 -19.92 -20.08 -3.61
N GLY A 327 -19.34 -19.39 -2.64
CA GLY A 327 -19.37 -17.92 -2.62
C GLY A 327 -18.63 -17.31 -3.81
N PHE A 328 -19.15 -16.22 -4.37
CA PHE A 328 -18.51 -15.52 -5.50
C PHE A 328 -17.19 -14.85 -5.08
N ALA A 329 -16.20 -14.91 -5.98
CA ALA A 329 -14.89 -14.31 -5.77
C ALA A 329 -14.86 -12.80 -6.03
N TYR A 330 -15.70 -12.36 -6.97
CA TYR A 330 -15.75 -11.00 -7.48
C TYR A 330 -17.21 -10.51 -7.64
N PRO A 331 -17.46 -9.20 -7.71
CA PRO A 331 -16.53 -8.16 -7.28
C PRO A 331 -16.30 -8.29 -5.77
N ILE A 332 -15.12 -7.92 -5.28
CA ILE A 332 -14.88 -7.79 -3.85
C ILE A 332 -15.64 -6.53 -3.37
N PRO A 333 -16.68 -6.65 -2.54
CA PRO A 333 -17.48 -5.51 -2.12
C PRO A 333 -16.88 -4.87 -0.86
N THR A 334 -16.92 -3.54 -0.82
CA THR A 334 -16.60 -2.71 0.34
C THR A 334 -17.86 -1.94 0.73
N TYR A 335 -18.26 -2.01 2.00
CA TYR A 335 -19.37 -1.22 2.53
C TYR A 335 -18.88 -0.10 3.45
N ASN A 336 -19.44 1.09 3.25
CA ASN A 336 -19.16 2.27 4.06
C ASN A 336 -19.94 2.22 5.38
N ILE A 337 -19.25 2.12 6.51
CA ILE A 337 -19.86 2.18 7.85
C ILE A 337 -19.78 3.61 8.35
N THR A 338 -20.86 4.36 8.14
CA THR A 338 -21.05 5.76 8.54
C THR A 338 -21.83 5.88 9.85
N ARG A 339 -21.91 7.10 10.42
CA ARG A 339 -22.62 7.35 11.69
C ARG A 339 -24.15 7.25 11.57
N ASP A 340 -24.67 7.39 10.36
CA ASP A 340 -26.08 7.23 9.97
C ASP A 340 -26.40 5.84 9.38
N PHE A 341 -25.44 4.91 9.38
CA PHE A 341 -25.66 3.52 8.98
C PHE A 341 -26.78 2.90 9.83
N ASN A 342 -27.88 2.52 9.18
CA ASN A 342 -28.99 1.84 9.84
C ASN A 342 -28.65 0.37 10.08
N TRP A 343 -28.38 0.01 11.34
CA TRP A 343 -28.04 -1.34 11.79
C TRP A 343 -29.23 -2.33 11.85
N ASP A 344 -30.46 -1.81 11.83
CA ASP A 344 -31.65 -2.54 12.26
C ASP A 344 -32.73 -2.54 11.15
N ASN A 345 -32.39 -3.14 10.01
CA ASN A 345 -33.29 -3.36 8.86
C ASN A 345 -33.00 -4.68 8.12
N GLU A 346 -33.84 -5.06 7.16
CA GLU A 346 -33.72 -6.32 6.41
C GLU A 346 -32.40 -6.44 5.62
N ASN A 347 -31.93 -5.36 4.99
CA ASN A 347 -30.66 -5.37 4.26
C ASN A 347 -29.46 -5.51 5.21
N ALA A 348 -29.50 -4.85 6.38
CA ALA A 348 -28.47 -5.02 7.40
C ALA A 348 -28.42 -6.48 7.90
N ASN A 349 -29.57 -7.13 8.06
CA ASN A 349 -29.61 -8.55 8.41
C ASN A 349 -28.96 -9.43 7.32
N LEU A 350 -29.30 -9.22 6.04
CA LEU A 350 -28.68 -9.92 4.90
C LEU A 350 -27.17 -9.67 4.80
N LEU A 351 -26.73 -8.43 5.08
CA LEU A 351 -25.32 -8.04 5.12
C LEU A 351 -24.55 -8.84 6.18
N PHE A 352 -25.09 -8.96 7.39
CA PHE A 352 -24.43 -9.69 8.47
C PHE A 352 -24.60 -11.21 8.38
N ASP A 353 -25.65 -11.73 7.73
CA ASP A 353 -25.74 -13.14 7.29
C ASP A 353 -24.61 -13.49 6.32
N MET A 354 -24.42 -12.65 5.28
CA MET A 354 -23.36 -12.80 4.27
C MET A 354 -21.96 -12.69 4.89
N THR A 355 -21.79 -11.75 5.83
CA THR A 355 -20.54 -11.54 6.56
C THR A 355 -20.23 -12.73 7.46
N GLY A 356 -21.20 -13.22 8.24
CA GLY A 356 -21.03 -14.37 9.12
C GLY A 356 -20.76 -15.67 8.37
N LYS A 357 -21.41 -15.88 7.22
CA LYS A 357 -21.28 -17.11 6.41
C LYS A 357 -20.02 -17.16 5.53
N TYR A 358 -19.72 -16.08 4.80
CA TYR A 358 -18.67 -16.06 3.77
C TYR A 358 -17.57 -15.02 4.03
N GLY A 359 -17.64 -14.23 5.10
CA GLY A 359 -16.65 -13.19 5.42
C GLY A 359 -16.50 -12.10 4.36
N THR A 360 -17.54 -11.87 3.58
CA THR A 360 -17.67 -10.74 2.65
C THR A 360 -18.82 -9.88 3.17
N PRO A 361 -18.66 -8.54 3.28
CA PRO A 361 -17.75 -7.68 2.54
C PRO A 361 -16.44 -7.35 3.27
N TYR A 362 -15.71 -6.38 2.72
CA TYR A 362 -14.87 -5.46 3.48
C TYR A 362 -15.73 -4.37 4.14
N PHE A 363 -15.35 -3.93 5.34
CA PHE A 363 -15.91 -2.75 5.98
C PHE A 363 -14.91 -1.60 5.99
N GLN A 364 -15.39 -0.42 5.63
CA GLN A 364 -14.63 0.82 5.70
C GLN A 364 -15.21 1.71 6.81
N ASN A 365 -14.37 2.10 7.78
CA ASN A 365 -14.80 2.83 8.97
C ASN A 365 -14.86 4.34 8.71
N PHE A 366 -16.03 4.96 8.79
CA PHE A 366 -16.22 6.42 8.78
C PHE A 366 -16.83 6.95 10.09
N ILE A 367 -16.87 6.12 11.15
CA ILE A 367 -17.39 6.50 12.46
C ILE A 367 -16.28 7.13 13.30
N ASN A 368 -15.11 6.48 13.36
CA ASN A 368 -14.02 6.83 14.28
C ASN A 368 -12.62 6.87 13.63
N SER A 369 -12.51 6.76 12.30
CA SER A 369 -11.22 6.95 11.60
C SER A 369 -11.08 8.38 11.04
N ASP A 370 -9.90 8.71 10.49
CA ASP A 370 -9.65 9.98 9.77
C ASP A 370 -10.40 10.10 8.41
N LEU A 371 -11.29 9.17 8.06
CA LEU A 371 -11.95 9.11 6.76
C LEU A 371 -13.23 9.95 6.72
N ASP A 372 -13.36 10.76 5.67
CA ASP A 372 -14.54 11.57 5.33
C ASP A 372 -15.25 10.93 4.13
N PRO A 373 -16.56 10.60 4.20
CA PRO A 373 -17.27 10.00 3.07
C PRO A 373 -17.22 10.82 1.77
N SER A 374 -17.01 12.15 1.86
CA SER A 374 -16.88 13.02 0.69
C SER A 374 -15.49 13.01 0.03
N ASP A 375 -14.46 12.49 0.72
CA ASP A 375 -13.11 12.33 0.16
C ASP A 375 -12.90 10.98 -0.54
N VAL A 376 -13.50 9.89 -0.02
CA VAL A 376 -13.11 8.52 -0.39
C VAL A 376 -13.92 7.92 -1.55
N ARG A 377 -14.16 8.74 -2.59
CA ARG A 377 -14.50 8.24 -3.94
C ARG A 377 -13.30 7.57 -4.64
N SER A 378 -12.11 7.78 -4.08
CA SER A 378 -10.83 7.39 -4.64
C SER A 378 -10.45 5.96 -4.27
N MET A 379 -10.04 5.17 -5.25
CA MET A 379 -10.14 3.71 -5.17
C MET A 379 -8.88 3.00 -4.65
N CYS A 380 -9.10 1.91 -3.91
CA CYS A 380 -8.12 0.89 -3.48
C CYS A 380 -6.96 1.39 -2.57
N CYS A 381 -6.77 2.70 -2.42
CA CYS A 381 -5.78 3.31 -1.57
C CYS A 381 -6.44 4.41 -0.73
N ARG A 382 -6.16 4.43 0.58
CA ARG A 382 -6.46 5.59 1.43
C ARG A 382 -5.80 6.85 0.85
N LEU A 383 -6.39 8.00 1.18
CA LEU A 383 -6.02 9.27 0.58
C LEU A 383 -5.85 10.35 1.67
N GLN A 384 -4.87 10.16 2.54
CA GLN A 384 -4.37 11.22 3.41
C GLN A 384 -3.42 12.15 2.62
N LEU A 385 -4.02 13.03 1.82
CA LEU A 385 -3.36 14.23 1.29
C LEU A 385 -3.92 15.47 2.01
N ASP A 386 -3.11 16.52 2.13
CA ASP A 386 -3.65 17.85 2.43
C ASP A 386 -4.60 18.24 1.29
N LYS A 387 -5.88 18.46 1.62
CA LYS A 387 -6.94 18.87 0.67
C LYS A 387 -6.62 20.17 -0.07
N ARG A 388 -5.52 20.87 0.22
CA ARG A 388 -4.99 22.01 -0.54
C ARG A 388 -4.26 21.60 -1.83
N GLU A 389 -3.44 20.55 -1.81
CA GLU A 389 -2.61 20.17 -2.96
C GLU A 389 -3.44 19.66 -4.15
N LEU A 390 -4.39 18.76 -3.89
CA LEU A 390 -5.33 18.26 -4.92
C LEU A 390 -6.09 19.40 -5.62
N ARG A 391 -6.59 20.37 -4.84
CA ARG A 391 -7.30 21.54 -5.37
C ARG A 391 -6.43 22.45 -6.25
N HIS A 392 -5.10 22.38 -6.14
CA HIS A 392 -4.18 23.10 -7.02
C HIS A 392 -3.78 22.34 -8.29
N ARG A 393 -3.91 21.00 -8.34
CA ARG A 393 -3.37 20.16 -9.45
C ARG A 393 -4.39 19.71 -10.50
N GLY A 394 -5.70 19.92 -10.29
CA GLY A 394 -6.64 20.12 -11.42
C GLY A 394 -7.88 19.22 -11.55
N GLY A 395 -8.74 19.16 -10.53
CA GLY A 395 -10.08 18.51 -10.57
C GLY A 395 -11.27 19.46 -10.83
N GLY A 396 -11.03 20.67 -11.36
CA GLY A 396 -12.08 21.69 -11.48
C GLY A 396 -12.57 22.21 -10.12
N LEU A 397 -13.86 22.56 -10.03
CA LEU A 397 -14.47 23.14 -8.81
C LEU A 397 -15.13 22.10 -7.89
N PHE A 398 -14.99 20.79 -8.15
CA PHE A 398 -15.91 19.76 -7.65
C PHE A 398 -15.27 18.42 -7.23
N GLY A 399 -14.95 18.28 -5.94
CA GLY A 399 -14.80 16.97 -5.27
C GLY A 399 -13.42 16.29 -5.39
N ALA A 400 -13.31 15.13 -4.75
CA ALA A 400 -12.16 14.22 -4.88
C ALA A 400 -12.37 13.27 -6.06
N ASP A 401 -11.34 13.09 -6.90
CA ASP A 401 -11.48 12.42 -8.19
C ASP A 401 -11.68 10.89 -8.09
N GLU A 402 -12.70 10.40 -8.77
CA GLU A 402 -13.04 8.98 -9.02
C GLU A 402 -12.02 8.25 -9.94
N LEU A 403 -10.97 8.96 -10.40
CA LEU A 403 -9.98 8.52 -11.39
C LEU A 403 -8.57 8.37 -10.77
N THR A 404 -8.51 7.62 -9.68
CA THR A 404 -7.33 7.42 -8.82
C THR A 404 -6.89 5.94 -8.83
N GLY A 405 -5.63 5.70 -8.48
CA GLY A 405 -5.04 4.36 -8.53
C GLY A 405 -3.55 4.43 -8.25
N SER A 406 -2.78 3.44 -8.71
CA SER A 406 -1.32 3.43 -8.56
C SER A 406 -0.61 3.04 -9.84
N ILE A 407 0.45 3.79 -10.16
CA ILE A 407 1.32 3.51 -11.31
C ILE A 407 2.23 2.30 -11.06
N GLY A 408 2.44 1.92 -9.80
CA GLY A 408 3.29 0.81 -9.39
C GLY A 408 3.48 0.77 -7.87
N VAL A 409 3.71 -0.45 -7.36
CA VAL A 409 4.08 -0.71 -5.97
C VAL A 409 5.52 -1.20 -5.91
N VAL A 410 6.30 -0.71 -4.93
CA VAL A 410 7.61 -1.26 -4.54
C VAL A 410 7.60 -1.54 -3.04
N THR A 411 7.87 -2.78 -2.64
CA THR A 411 7.81 -3.22 -1.24
C THR A 411 9.22 -3.42 -0.67
N ILE A 412 9.58 -2.66 0.35
CA ILE A 412 10.88 -2.74 1.03
C ILE A 412 10.97 -4.00 1.91
N ASN A 413 12.11 -4.70 1.85
CA ASN A 413 12.39 -5.87 2.68
C ASN A 413 12.95 -5.44 4.06
N LEU A 414 12.07 -5.15 5.01
CA LEU A 414 12.49 -4.70 6.35
C LEU A 414 13.32 -5.74 7.14
N PRO A 415 12.99 -7.06 7.14
CA PRO A 415 13.81 -8.10 7.78
C PRO A 415 15.29 -8.02 7.44
N ARG A 416 15.62 -7.81 6.16
CA ARG A 416 17.01 -7.64 5.70
C ARG A 416 17.64 -6.35 6.23
N ILE A 417 16.90 -5.25 6.38
CA ILE A 417 17.43 -4.01 6.98
C ILE A 417 17.75 -4.26 8.46
N GLY A 418 16.82 -4.88 9.21
CA GLY A 418 17.01 -5.22 10.61
C GLY A 418 18.22 -6.13 10.84
N TYR A 419 18.36 -7.18 10.03
CA TYR A 419 19.50 -8.12 10.10
C TYR A 419 20.86 -7.49 9.74
N LEU A 420 20.89 -6.50 8.85
CA LEU A 420 22.13 -5.86 8.39
C LEU A 420 22.52 -4.59 9.18
N SER A 421 21.75 -4.19 10.19
CA SER A 421 21.99 -2.95 10.95
C SER A 421 22.40 -3.23 12.38
N LYS A 422 23.41 -2.50 12.88
CA LYS A 422 23.87 -2.58 14.28
C LYS A 422 23.21 -1.56 15.20
N ASP A 423 22.72 -0.47 14.63
CA ASP A 423 22.10 0.66 15.31
C ASP A 423 21.06 1.34 14.40
N GLU A 424 20.28 2.26 14.97
CA GLU A 424 19.24 2.97 14.23
C GLU A 424 19.78 3.86 13.11
N THR A 425 21.00 4.38 13.21
CA THR A 425 21.59 5.25 12.19
C THR A 425 21.91 4.42 10.94
N GLU A 426 22.47 3.23 11.11
CA GLU A 426 22.64 2.25 10.02
C GLU A 426 21.28 1.80 9.46
N PHE A 427 20.28 1.58 10.32
CA PHE A 427 18.92 1.20 9.91
C PHE A 427 18.26 2.25 9.01
N PHE A 428 18.16 3.50 9.46
CA PHE A 428 17.50 4.55 8.71
C PHE A 428 18.30 4.95 7.46
N ALA A 429 19.64 4.88 7.48
CA ALA A 429 20.45 5.07 6.27
C ALA A 429 20.17 3.99 5.21
N ARG A 430 20.09 2.71 5.61
CA ARG A 430 19.74 1.61 4.70
C ARG A 430 18.31 1.75 4.14
N LEU A 431 17.35 2.11 4.98
CA LEU A 431 15.98 2.37 4.57
C LEU A 431 15.88 3.54 3.58
N THR A 432 16.58 4.65 3.85
CA THR A 432 16.67 5.81 2.94
C THR A 432 17.13 5.40 1.54
N ASN A 433 18.25 4.70 1.45
CA ASN A 433 18.83 4.28 0.18
C ASN A 433 17.88 3.39 -0.64
N LEU A 434 17.13 2.49 0.03
CA LEU A 434 16.18 1.61 -0.64
C LEU A 434 14.88 2.32 -1.03
N MET A 435 14.42 3.31 -0.25
CA MET A 435 13.27 4.15 -0.63
C MET A 435 13.61 5.10 -1.79
N ASP A 436 14.82 5.66 -1.82
CA ASP A 436 15.26 6.54 -2.91
C ASP A 436 15.34 5.76 -4.24
N LEU A 437 15.87 4.54 -4.20
CA LEU A 437 15.93 3.64 -5.35
C LEU A 437 14.53 3.11 -5.77
N ALA A 438 13.61 2.95 -4.80
CA ALA A 438 12.21 2.65 -5.07
C ALA A 438 11.51 3.81 -5.81
N LYS A 439 11.68 5.07 -5.32
CA LYS A 439 11.20 6.29 -5.97
C LYS A 439 11.67 6.39 -7.42
N GLU A 440 12.97 6.22 -7.68
CA GLU A 440 13.52 6.22 -9.04
C GLU A 440 12.84 5.17 -9.94
N SER A 441 12.59 3.96 -9.44
CA SER A 441 11.91 2.90 -10.21
C SER A 441 10.44 3.20 -10.52
N LEU A 442 9.76 3.96 -9.64
CA LEU A 442 8.38 4.38 -9.83
C LEU A 442 8.28 5.54 -10.83
N GLU A 443 9.20 6.50 -10.76
CA GLU A 443 9.29 7.59 -11.74
C GLU A 443 9.73 7.12 -13.14
N VAL A 444 10.61 6.12 -13.23
CA VAL A 444 10.94 5.44 -14.50
C VAL A 444 9.70 4.73 -15.05
N LYS A 445 8.95 3.98 -14.22
CA LYS A 445 7.71 3.32 -14.68
C LYS A 445 6.68 4.35 -15.16
N ARG A 446 6.42 5.41 -14.39
CA ARG A 446 5.53 6.53 -14.76
C ARG A 446 5.95 7.17 -16.09
N THR A 447 7.23 7.51 -16.24
CA THR A 447 7.77 8.12 -17.46
C THR A 447 7.58 7.24 -18.70
N VAL A 448 7.75 5.93 -18.56
CA VAL A 448 7.61 4.96 -19.67
C VAL A 448 6.15 4.72 -20.01
N VAL A 449 5.29 4.45 -19.02
CA VAL A 449 3.86 4.16 -19.23
C VAL A 449 3.12 5.38 -19.80
N THR A 450 3.42 6.61 -19.34
CA THR A 450 2.88 7.85 -19.92
C THR A 450 3.22 7.97 -21.41
N LYS A 451 4.50 7.82 -21.80
CA LYS A 451 4.92 7.91 -23.20
C LYS A 451 4.25 6.87 -24.11
N LEU A 452 3.95 5.69 -23.57
CA LEU A 452 3.26 4.62 -24.29
C LEU A 452 1.74 4.90 -24.40
N MET A 453 1.12 5.48 -23.37
CA MET A 453 -0.25 6.00 -23.45
C MET A 453 -0.34 7.12 -24.50
N ASP A 454 0.63 8.04 -24.52
CA ASP A 454 0.70 9.10 -25.51
C ASP A 454 0.83 8.55 -26.94
N ALA A 455 1.68 7.54 -27.14
CA ALA A 455 1.82 6.80 -28.39
C ALA A 455 0.62 5.90 -28.75
N GLY A 456 -0.37 5.73 -27.86
CA GLY A 456 -1.62 5.01 -28.11
C GLY A 456 -1.63 3.52 -27.74
N LEU A 457 -0.71 3.05 -26.89
CA LEU A 457 -0.67 1.66 -26.43
C LEU A 457 -1.84 1.30 -25.49
N PHE A 458 -2.34 2.27 -24.71
CA PHE A 458 -3.46 2.10 -23.77
C PHE A 458 -4.66 2.97 -24.21
N PRO A 459 -5.32 2.64 -25.34
CA PRO A 459 -6.30 3.51 -25.96
C PRO A 459 -7.55 3.76 -25.08
N TYR A 460 -8.03 2.77 -24.33
CA TYR A 460 -9.21 2.95 -23.47
C TYR A 460 -8.86 3.74 -22.20
N THR A 461 -7.71 3.45 -21.58
CA THR A 461 -7.17 4.23 -20.46
C THR A 461 -6.96 5.69 -20.86
N LYS A 462 -6.40 5.96 -22.06
CA LYS A 462 -6.22 7.32 -22.57
C LYS A 462 -7.55 8.07 -22.74
N HIS A 463 -8.61 7.38 -23.15
CA HIS A 463 -9.93 7.99 -23.30
C HIS A 463 -10.57 8.33 -21.94
N TYR A 464 -10.62 7.38 -21.01
CA TYR A 464 -11.32 7.55 -19.74
C TYR A 464 -10.47 8.30 -18.70
N LEU A 465 -9.31 7.76 -18.33
CA LEU A 465 -8.43 8.31 -17.30
C LEU A 465 -7.70 9.60 -17.73
N LYS A 466 -7.38 9.74 -19.03
CA LYS A 466 -6.72 10.90 -19.67
C LYS A 466 -5.27 11.18 -19.21
N SER A 467 -4.95 11.08 -17.93
CA SER A 467 -3.59 11.27 -17.39
C SER A 467 -3.36 10.50 -16.08
N PHE A 468 -2.11 10.15 -15.79
CA PHE A 468 -1.72 9.52 -14.51
C PHE A 468 -1.47 10.53 -13.37
N ALA A 469 -1.95 11.77 -13.48
CA ALA A 469 -1.72 12.81 -12.47
C ALA A 469 -2.25 12.42 -11.08
N ASN A 470 -3.44 11.83 -11.04
CA ASN A 470 -4.11 11.37 -9.82
C ASN A 470 -3.72 9.92 -9.42
N HIS A 471 -2.67 9.35 -10.03
CA HIS A 471 -2.18 8.01 -9.68
C HIS A 471 -0.93 8.07 -8.81
N PHE A 472 -0.97 7.34 -7.70
CA PHE A 472 0.10 7.25 -6.72
C PHE A 472 1.33 6.48 -7.23
N ALA A 473 2.49 6.84 -6.71
CA ALA A 473 3.68 6.01 -6.67
C ALA A 473 3.75 5.37 -5.27
N THR A 474 3.52 4.06 -5.19
CA THR A 474 3.29 3.37 -3.92
C THR A 474 4.57 2.72 -3.41
N ILE A 475 4.99 3.07 -2.20
CA ILE A 475 6.06 2.37 -1.49
C ILE A 475 5.45 1.64 -0.30
N GLY A 476 5.56 0.31 -0.31
CA GLY A 476 5.08 -0.56 0.76
C GLY A 476 6.22 -1.18 1.55
N LEU A 477 5.87 -2.01 2.53
CA LEU A 477 6.81 -2.76 3.35
C LEU A 477 6.25 -4.15 3.71
N ASN A 478 7.14 -5.10 4.00
CA ASN A 478 6.74 -6.40 4.54
C ASN A 478 7.70 -6.88 5.65
N GLY A 479 7.21 -7.69 6.58
CA GLY A 479 8.04 -8.36 7.59
C GLY A 479 8.52 -7.47 8.73
N MET A 480 7.76 -6.47 9.18
CA MET A 480 8.17 -5.66 10.34
C MET A 480 8.42 -6.54 11.57
N ASN A 481 7.63 -7.61 11.76
CA ASN A 481 7.82 -8.55 12.86
C ASN A 481 9.19 -9.24 12.82
N GLU A 482 9.61 -9.75 11.67
CA GLU A 482 10.94 -10.36 11.53
C GLU A 482 12.06 -9.30 11.49
N CYS A 483 11.77 -8.07 11.09
CA CYS A 483 12.68 -6.93 11.18
C CYS A 483 13.11 -6.66 12.63
N VAL A 484 12.18 -6.47 13.56
CA VAL A 484 12.53 -6.24 14.98
C VAL A 484 13.19 -7.47 15.62
N ARG A 485 12.81 -8.69 15.19
CA ARG A 485 13.42 -9.94 15.69
C ARG A 485 14.89 -10.04 15.29
N ASN A 486 15.22 -9.69 14.05
CA ASN A 486 16.60 -9.64 13.58
C ASN A 486 17.40 -8.47 14.15
N PHE A 487 16.77 -7.31 14.36
CA PHE A 487 17.47 -6.08 14.75
C PHE A 487 17.80 -6.01 16.26
N PHE A 488 16.86 -6.39 17.13
CA PHE A 488 17.09 -6.36 18.59
C PHE A 488 16.42 -7.51 19.37
N GLY A 489 16.09 -8.63 18.73
CA GLY A 489 15.67 -9.85 19.41
C GLY A 489 14.31 -9.77 20.10
N LYS A 490 13.43 -8.88 19.63
CA LYS A 490 12.03 -8.72 20.07
C LYS A 490 11.09 -8.83 18.89
N ASP A 491 9.81 -9.12 19.15
CA ASP A 491 8.73 -9.13 18.16
C ASP A 491 7.68 -8.07 18.52
N LEU A 492 6.70 -7.87 17.62
CA LEU A 492 5.65 -6.86 17.76
C LEU A 492 4.68 -7.11 18.93
N THR A 493 4.87 -8.19 19.70
CA THR A 493 4.15 -8.43 20.96
C THR A 493 4.63 -7.51 22.08
N SER A 494 5.84 -6.94 21.96
CA SER A 494 6.42 -5.98 22.90
C SER A 494 6.23 -4.52 22.50
N ASP A 495 6.01 -3.63 23.49
CA ASP A 495 5.79 -2.19 23.26
C ASP A 495 6.96 -1.53 22.52
N ILE A 496 8.20 -1.80 22.95
CA ILE A 496 9.43 -1.26 22.34
C ILE A 496 9.48 -1.58 20.83
N ALA A 497 8.98 -2.73 20.40
CA ALA A 497 8.92 -3.10 18.99
C ALA A 497 7.78 -2.39 18.24
N ARG A 498 6.64 -2.14 18.89
CA ARG A 498 5.53 -1.33 18.32
C ARG A 498 5.93 0.14 18.18
N ASP A 499 6.58 0.71 19.20
CA ASP A 499 7.14 2.06 19.17
C ASP A 499 8.15 2.23 18.04
N PHE A 500 9.06 1.24 17.88
CA PHE A 500 10.00 1.23 16.76
C PHE A 500 9.29 1.09 15.41
N ALA A 501 8.26 0.24 15.30
CA ALA A 501 7.47 0.11 14.07
C ALA A 501 6.76 1.42 13.70
N ILE A 502 6.16 2.12 14.66
CA ILE A 502 5.53 3.45 14.47
C ILE A 502 6.59 4.48 14.06
N LYS A 503 7.77 4.48 14.68
CA LYS A 503 8.91 5.34 14.31
C LYS A 503 9.37 5.10 12.87
N VAL A 504 9.44 3.85 12.42
CA VAL A 504 9.75 3.51 11.02
C VAL A 504 8.65 3.96 10.07
N LEU A 505 7.36 3.76 10.41
CA LEU A 505 6.23 4.22 9.61
C LEU A 505 6.23 5.77 9.48
N ASN A 506 6.52 6.49 10.56
CA ASN A 506 6.67 7.96 10.55
C ASN A 506 7.78 8.40 9.62
N PHE A 507 8.99 7.84 9.79
CA PHE A 507 10.14 8.12 8.92
C PHE A 507 9.82 7.86 7.44
N MET A 508 9.14 6.75 7.13
CA MET A 508 8.72 6.46 5.76
C MET A 508 7.77 7.53 5.23
N ARG A 509 6.74 7.95 5.99
CA ARG A 509 5.82 9.02 5.57
C ARG A 509 6.51 10.35 5.33
N GLU A 510 7.38 10.78 6.25
CA GLU A 510 8.18 12.01 6.11
C GLU A 510 9.02 11.96 4.82
N ARG A 511 9.65 10.82 4.54
CA ARG A 511 10.42 10.62 3.30
C ARG A 511 9.54 10.62 2.04
N LEU A 512 8.32 10.07 2.09
CA LEU A 512 7.35 10.16 0.98
C LEU A 512 6.90 11.60 0.72
N MET A 513 6.69 12.43 1.75
CA MET A 513 6.33 13.85 1.58
C MET A 513 7.39 14.60 0.79
N VAL A 514 8.68 14.41 1.13
CA VAL A 514 9.81 14.96 0.37
C VAL A 514 9.78 14.51 -1.09
N TYR A 515 9.41 13.26 -1.38
CA TYR A 515 9.28 12.78 -2.76
C TYR A 515 8.13 13.45 -3.53
N GLN A 516 7.01 13.80 -2.88
CA GLN A 516 5.92 14.55 -3.52
C GLN A 516 6.35 15.97 -3.90
N GLU A 517 7.14 16.62 -3.04
CA GLU A 517 7.72 17.95 -3.28
C GLU A 517 8.78 17.91 -4.39
N GLU A 518 9.68 16.93 -4.37
CA GLU A 518 10.73 16.76 -5.38
C GLU A 518 10.19 16.45 -6.79
N THR A 519 9.16 15.61 -6.89
CA THR A 519 8.70 15.04 -8.18
C THR A 519 7.44 15.68 -8.74
N GLY A 520 6.61 16.32 -7.90
CA GLY A 520 5.27 16.76 -8.27
C GLY A 520 4.24 15.63 -8.43
N ASN A 521 4.58 14.37 -8.11
CA ASN A 521 3.67 13.23 -8.13
C ASN A 521 3.14 12.89 -6.73
N LEU A 522 2.04 12.14 -6.68
CA LEU A 522 1.47 11.64 -5.42
C LEU A 522 2.19 10.36 -4.96
N TYR A 523 2.44 10.23 -3.66
CA TYR A 523 3.10 9.07 -3.03
C TYR A 523 2.30 8.58 -1.82
N ASN A 524 2.23 7.26 -1.61
CA ASN A 524 1.55 6.67 -0.44
C ASN A 524 2.25 5.45 0.14
N LEU A 525 2.02 5.22 1.44
CA LEU A 525 2.60 4.15 2.23
C LEU A 525 1.61 2.99 2.35
N GLU A 526 1.99 1.79 1.91
CA GLU A 526 1.11 0.62 1.83
C GLU A 526 1.53 -0.53 2.78
N ALA A 527 0.54 -1.11 3.45
CA ALA A 527 0.65 -2.39 4.15
C ALA A 527 0.52 -3.53 3.13
N THR A 528 1.57 -3.80 2.35
CA THR A 528 1.54 -4.74 1.22
C THR A 528 0.98 -6.12 1.62
N PRO A 529 -0.08 -6.65 0.95
CA PRO A 529 -0.71 -7.95 1.27
C PRO A 529 0.19 -9.19 1.14
N GLY A 530 1.38 -9.05 0.55
CA GLY A 530 2.48 -9.99 0.68
C GLY A 530 2.33 -11.35 -0.01
N GLU A 531 1.31 -11.59 -0.84
CA GLU A 531 0.95 -12.92 -1.40
C GLU A 531 2.15 -13.75 -1.87
N GLY A 532 2.79 -13.38 -2.98
CA GLY A 532 4.07 -13.97 -3.41
C GLY A 532 5.28 -13.31 -2.72
N THR A 533 5.19 -12.02 -2.40
CA THR A 533 6.30 -11.19 -1.92
C THR A 533 6.88 -11.66 -0.58
N SER A 534 6.03 -12.09 0.37
CA SER A 534 6.43 -12.61 1.68
C SER A 534 7.35 -13.82 1.53
N TYR A 535 6.87 -14.88 0.88
CA TYR A 535 7.62 -16.11 0.62
C TYR A 535 8.88 -15.85 -0.22
N ARG A 536 8.76 -15.04 -1.28
CA ARG A 536 9.88 -14.72 -2.18
C ARG A 536 11.02 -14.00 -1.46
N LEU A 537 10.74 -13.03 -0.58
CA LEU A 537 11.78 -12.31 0.14
C LEU A 537 12.43 -13.20 1.21
N ALA A 538 11.63 -13.88 2.03
CA ALA A 538 12.12 -14.76 3.09
C ALA A 538 12.99 -15.91 2.56
N ARG A 539 12.60 -16.55 1.44
CA ARG A 539 13.42 -17.59 0.82
C ARG A 539 14.75 -17.06 0.28
N VAL A 540 14.75 -15.93 -0.42
CA VAL A 540 15.99 -15.32 -0.96
C VAL A 540 16.93 -14.85 0.17
N ASP A 541 16.38 -14.44 1.31
CA ASP A 541 17.15 -14.16 2.52
C ASP A 541 17.73 -15.42 3.15
N ALA A 542 16.93 -16.45 3.42
CA ALA A 542 17.40 -17.72 3.99
C ALA A 542 18.37 -18.47 3.06
N GLU A 543 18.30 -18.24 1.74
CA GLU A 543 19.30 -18.68 0.77
C GLU A 543 20.66 -17.98 0.97
N LYS A 544 20.67 -16.67 1.26
CA LYS A 544 21.84 -15.78 1.30
C LYS A 544 22.50 -15.66 2.69
N TYR A 545 21.70 -15.63 3.75
CA TYR A 545 22.10 -15.51 5.15
C TYR A 545 21.53 -16.72 5.89
N LYS A 546 22.34 -17.48 6.66
CA LYS A 546 21.91 -18.81 7.20
C LYS A 546 21.34 -18.74 8.61
N ASP A 547 21.41 -17.56 9.18
CA ASP A 547 21.16 -17.16 10.55
C ASP A 547 20.13 -16.01 10.64
N ILE A 548 19.66 -15.49 9.50
CA ILE A 548 18.55 -14.53 9.46
C ILE A 548 17.25 -15.20 9.91
N ILE A 549 16.50 -14.51 10.75
CA ILE A 549 15.27 -14.99 11.36
C ILE A 549 14.10 -14.74 10.39
N THR A 550 13.35 -15.80 10.08
CA THR A 550 12.08 -15.77 9.33
C THR A 550 10.92 -16.22 10.24
N ALA A 551 9.70 -16.24 9.69
CA ALA A 551 8.62 -17.12 10.16
C ALA A 551 8.59 -18.39 9.27
N GLY A 552 7.80 -19.41 9.63
CA GLY A 552 7.79 -20.68 8.91
C GLY A 552 8.98 -21.60 9.21
N SER A 553 8.96 -22.79 8.59
CA SER A 553 10.10 -23.72 8.59
C SER A 553 11.22 -23.29 7.64
N LYS A 554 12.34 -24.01 7.61
CA LYS A 554 13.43 -23.75 6.65
C LYS A 554 13.05 -24.12 5.21
N GLU A 555 12.06 -24.97 5.07
CA GLU A 555 11.50 -25.49 3.82
C GLU A 555 10.36 -24.59 3.31
N ALA A 556 9.67 -23.88 4.21
CA ALA A 556 8.58 -22.95 3.91
C ALA A 556 8.74 -21.57 4.60
N PRO A 557 9.91 -20.89 4.46
CA PRO A 557 10.16 -19.65 5.19
C PRO A 557 9.33 -18.50 4.62
N TYR A 558 8.69 -17.72 5.49
CA TYR A 558 7.90 -16.55 5.11
C TYR A 558 8.19 -15.34 6.02
N TYR A 559 7.65 -14.18 5.63
CA TYR A 559 7.68 -12.96 6.44
C TYR A 559 6.27 -12.48 6.72
N THR A 560 5.98 -12.19 7.99
CA THR A 560 4.69 -11.71 8.47
C THR A 560 4.24 -10.51 7.64
N ASN A 561 2.97 -10.49 7.23
CA ASN A 561 2.43 -9.45 6.35
C ASN A 561 2.63 -8.06 6.96
N SER A 562 3.17 -7.13 6.16
CA SER A 562 3.37 -5.71 6.51
C SER A 562 3.90 -5.47 7.94
N THR A 563 2.99 -5.12 8.86
CA THR A 563 3.19 -4.81 10.29
C THR A 563 2.23 -5.58 11.21
N GLN A 564 1.61 -6.65 10.70
CA GLN A 564 0.73 -7.53 11.47
C GLN A 564 1.50 -8.22 12.61
N LEU A 565 0.79 -8.63 13.66
CA LEU A 565 1.33 -9.45 14.74
C LEU A 565 1.80 -10.84 14.23
N PRO A 566 2.66 -11.55 14.97
CA PRO A 566 2.95 -12.97 14.68
C PRO A 566 1.63 -13.76 14.60
N VAL A 567 1.45 -14.54 13.53
CA VAL A 567 0.13 -15.11 13.21
C VAL A 567 -0.41 -16.11 14.24
N GLY A 568 0.46 -16.69 15.07
CA GLY A 568 0.12 -17.59 16.18
C GLY A 568 0.28 -16.96 17.57
N TYR A 569 0.08 -15.64 17.70
CA TYR A 569 0.35 -14.93 18.96
C TYR A 569 -0.78 -15.02 20.01
N THR A 570 -2.03 -14.76 19.63
CA THR A 570 -3.16 -14.69 20.56
C THR A 570 -4.47 -15.07 19.89
N ALA A 571 -5.37 -15.69 20.68
CA ALA A 571 -6.76 -15.88 20.30
C ALA A 571 -7.67 -14.69 20.70
N ASP A 572 -7.22 -13.78 21.57
CA ASP A 572 -8.02 -12.60 21.91
C ASP A 572 -7.90 -11.52 20.82
N LEU A 573 -9.04 -11.29 20.17
CA LEU A 573 -9.23 -10.26 19.16
C LEU A 573 -9.05 -8.85 19.70
N PHE A 574 -9.46 -8.56 20.94
CA PHE A 574 -9.39 -7.18 21.46
C PHE A 574 -7.95 -6.80 21.81
N THR A 575 -7.19 -7.70 22.47
CA THR A 575 -5.72 -7.59 22.56
C THR A 575 -5.08 -7.36 21.19
N ALA A 576 -5.47 -8.14 20.16
CA ALA A 576 -4.89 -8.00 18.82
C ALA A 576 -5.24 -6.65 18.15
N LEU A 577 -6.46 -6.15 18.33
CA LEU A 577 -6.90 -4.84 17.83
C LEU A 577 -6.22 -3.69 18.56
N ASP A 578 -6.17 -3.70 19.89
CA ASP A 578 -5.51 -2.69 20.72
C ASP A 578 -4.03 -2.50 20.33
N MET A 579 -3.34 -3.60 20.02
CA MET A 579 -1.94 -3.60 19.60
C MET A 579 -1.72 -3.18 18.14
N GLN A 580 -2.75 -3.23 17.28
CA GLN A 580 -2.66 -2.97 15.85
C GLN A 580 -3.30 -1.65 15.42
N ASP A 581 -4.31 -1.13 16.12
CA ASP A 581 -4.98 0.14 15.79
C ASP A 581 -4.01 1.34 15.68
N PRO A 582 -3.04 1.53 16.61
CA PRO A 582 -2.07 2.62 16.52
C PRO A 582 -1.06 2.45 15.37
N ILE A 583 -0.90 1.23 14.83
CA ILE A 583 0.09 0.89 13.81
C ILE A 583 -0.56 0.96 12.42
N GLN A 584 -1.68 0.26 12.23
CA GLN A 584 -2.38 0.21 10.95
C GLN A 584 -2.96 1.58 10.57
N SER A 585 -3.39 2.38 11.56
CA SER A 585 -3.85 3.75 11.32
C SER A 585 -2.77 4.69 10.78
N GLN A 586 -1.47 4.32 10.81
CA GLN A 586 -0.41 5.14 10.22
C GLN A 586 -0.33 5.06 8.68
N TYR A 587 -0.80 3.98 8.05
CA TYR A 587 -0.68 3.80 6.60
C TYR A 587 -1.50 4.84 5.84
N THR A 588 -0.85 5.59 4.93
CA THR A 588 -1.54 6.59 4.10
C THR A 588 -2.19 6.01 2.85
N GLY A 589 -1.84 4.77 2.47
CA GLY A 589 -2.41 4.01 1.35
C GLY A 589 -3.20 2.78 1.81
N GLY A 590 -3.06 1.65 1.11
CA GLY A 590 -3.78 0.41 1.45
C GLY A 590 -3.36 -0.19 2.80
N THR A 591 -4.34 -0.55 3.63
CA THR A 591 -4.20 -1.40 4.82
C THR A 591 -5.54 -2.11 5.10
N VAL A 592 -5.50 -3.21 5.86
CA VAL A 592 -6.68 -3.94 6.35
C VAL A 592 -6.32 -4.78 7.58
N PHE A 593 -7.22 -4.85 8.56
CA PHE A 593 -7.18 -5.87 9.61
C PHE A 593 -8.11 -7.06 9.28
N HIS A 594 -7.58 -8.28 9.41
CA HIS A 594 -8.32 -9.51 9.17
C HIS A 594 -8.72 -10.17 10.49
N THR A 595 -10.01 -10.19 10.77
CA THR A 595 -10.59 -10.83 11.96
C THR A 595 -10.83 -12.31 11.64
N PHE A 596 -9.79 -13.14 11.78
CA PHE A 596 -9.85 -14.59 11.58
C PHE A 596 -10.64 -15.23 12.73
N ILE A 597 -11.74 -15.93 12.43
CA ILE A 597 -12.72 -16.40 13.45
C ILE A 597 -13.04 -17.90 13.38
N GLY A 598 -12.27 -18.69 12.64
CA GLY A 598 -12.46 -20.14 12.54
C GLY A 598 -13.61 -20.54 11.63
N GLU A 599 -14.84 -20.44 12.11
CA GLU A 599 -16.03 -20.90 11.40
C GLU A 599 -17.11 -19.82 11.29
N SER A 600 -18.20 -20.10 10.59
CA SER A 600 -19.27 -19.11 10.41
C SER A 600 -19.95 -18.77 11.74
N ILE A 601 -20.04 -17.47 12.04
CA ILE A 601 -20.74 -16.95 13.21
C ILE A 601 -22.16 -16.51 12.88
N ASP A 602 -23.00 -16.44 13.92
CA ASP A 602 -24.36 -15.90 13.81
C ASP A 602 -24.37 -14.42 13.41
N ARG A 603 -25.45 -14.00 12.74
CA ARG A 603 -25.71 -12.64 12.27
C ARG A 603 -25.60 -11.59 13.38
N ASP A 604 -26.25 -11.79 14.53
CA ASP A 604 -26.31 -10.77 15.58
C ASP A 604 -24.97 -10.69 16.32
N VAL A 605 -24.24 -11.81 16.45
CA VAL A 605 -22.83 -11.82 16.89
C VAL A 605 -21.95 -11.06 15.91
N CYS A 606 -22.09 -11.30 14.60
CA CYS A 606 -21.33 -10.61 13.56
C CYS A 606 -21.62 -9.10 13.53
N LYS A 607 -22.90 -8.72 13.62
CA LYS A 607 -23.36 -7.33 13.70
C LYS A 607 -22.79 -6.63 14.93
N ALA A 608 -22.88 -7.26 16.10
CA ALA A 608 -22.33 -6.74 17.35
C ALA A 608 -20.80 -6.55 17.27
N LEU A 609 -20.08 -7.50 16.65
CA LEU A 609 -18.64 -7.41 16.48
C LEU A 609 -18.21 -6.30 15.52
N VAL A 610 -18.81 -6.22 14.32
CA VAL A 610 -18.56 -5.14 13.35
C VAL A 610 -18.86 -3.77 13.99
N LYS A 611 -19.94 -3.66 14.76
CA LYS A 611 -20.28 -2.44 15.52
C LYS A 611 -19.26 -2.13 16.63
N LYS A 612 -18.81 -3.12 17.41
CA LYS A 612 -17.77 -2.92 18.44
C LYS A 612 -16.44 -2.47 17.80
N ILE A 613 -16.07 -3.00 16.62
CA ILE A 613 -14.87 -2.54 15.91
C ILE A 613 -15.04 -1.08 15.43
N ALA A 614 -16.11 -0.78 14.70
CA ALA A 614 -16.33 0.55 14.08
C ALA A 614 -16.34 1.72 15.08
N TYR A 615 -16.91 1.52 16.27
CA TYR A 615 -17.11 2.59 17.27
C TYR A 615 -15.95 2.77 18.26
N ASN A 616 -15.05 1.78 18.43
CA ASN A 616 -13.99 1.85 19.46
C ASN A 616 -12.57 1.99 18.87
N TYR A 617 -12.37 1.69 17.59
CA TYR A 617 -11.06 1.69 16.93
C TYR A 617 -11.01 2.69 15.77
N HIS A 618 -9.81 3.17 15.43
CA HIS A 618 -9.56 4.13 14.34
C HIS A 618 -9.27 3.43 13.00
N MET A 619 -9.09 2.10 13.05
CA MET A 619 -8.84 1.17 11.95
C MET A 619 -9.71 1.51 10.72
N PRO A 620 -9.11 1.95 9.60
CA PRO A 620 -9.86 2.45 8.45
C PRO A 620 -10.55 1.35 7.66
N TYR A 621 -9.98 0.13 7.65
CA TYR A 621 -10.50 -1.03 6.95
C TYR A 621 -10.34 -2.30 7.77
N TYR A 622 -11.40 -3.08 7.88
CA TYR A 622 -11.38 -4.38 8.55
C TYR A 622 -12.36 -5.35 7.88
N THR A 623 -12.20 -6.63 8.22
CA THR A 623 -12.98 -7.75 7.65
C THR A 623 -13.26 -8.78 8.72
N ILE A 624 -14.37 -9.49 8.59
CA ILE A 624 -14.64 -10.74 9.31
C ILE A 624 -14.24 -11.91 8.40
N THR A 625 -13.55 -12.91 8.95
CA THR A 625 -12.90 -13.98 8.16
C THR A 625 -13.11 -15.37 8.80
N PRO A 626 -14.26 -16.02 8.54
CA PRO A 626 -14.44 -17.45 8.78
C PRO A 626 -13.70 -18.29 7.72
N THR A 627 -13.24 -19.46 8.12
CA THR A 627 -12.92 -20.58 7.21
C THR A 627 -14.19 -21.40 6.99
N PHE A 628 -14.40 -21.89 5.77
CA PHE A 628 -15.55 -22.74 5.42
C PHE A 628 -15.18 -23.73 4.31
N SER A 629 -15.95 -24.81 4.18
CA SER A 629 -15.65 -25.89 3.22
C SER A 629 -16.78 -26.07 2.22
N ILE A 630 -16.47 -26.44 0.97
CA ILE A 630 -17.48 -26.74 -0.06
C ILE A 630 -17.36 -28.19 -0.51
N CYS A 631 -18.47 -28.94 -0.46
CA CYS A 631 -18.59 -30.23 -1.13
C CYS A 631 -19.30 -30.06 -2.48
N GLU A 632 -18.73 -30.63 -3.55
CA GLU A 632 -19.34 -30.68 -4.90
C GLU A 632 -20.81 -31.17 -4.90
N SER A 633 -21.17 -32.06 -3.97
CA SER A 633 -22.48 -32.74 -3.95
C SER A 633 -23.47 -32.18 -2.93
N HIS A 634 -22.99 -31.47 -1.89
CA HIS A 634 -23.83 -30.97 -0.78
C HIS A 634 -23.68 -29.46 -0.51
N GLY A 635 -22.80 -28.77 -1.25
CA GLY A 635 -22.59 -27.33 -1.12
C GLY A 635 -21.82 -26.95 0.14
N TYR A 636 -22.32 -25.92 0.84
CA TYR A 636 -21.64 -25.26 1.95
C TYR A 636 -21.59 -26.10 3.23
N ILE A 637 -20.40 -26.26 3.78
CA ILE A 637 -20.09 -26.89 5.07
C ILE A 637 -19.41 -25.85 5.96
N ARG A 638 -19.83 -25.78 7.22
CA ARG A 638 -19.31 -24.85 8.24
C ARG A 638 -17.94 -25.32 8.74
N GLY A 639 -16.95 -24.43 8.80
CA GLY A 639 -15.60 -24.71 9.29
C GLY A 639 -14.65 -25.39 8.29
N GLU A 640 -13.46 -25.75 8.76
CA GLU A 640 -12.47 -26.55 8.03
C GLU A 640 -12.81 -28.05 8.15
N GLU A 641 -13.27 -28.64 7.05
CA GLU A 641 -13.74 -30.02 6.97
C GLU A 641 -13.24 -30.65 5.66
N PHE A 642 -12.00 -31.16 5.64
CA PHE A 642 -11.33 -31.70 4.44
C PHE A 642 -12.07 -32.86 3.75
N ALA A 643 -12.96 -33.55 4.47
CA ALA A 643 -13.83 -34.58 3.93
C ALA A 643 -15.28 -34.28 4.31
N CYS A 644 -16.21 -34.35 3.35
CA CYS A 644 -17.60 -34.02 3.58
C CYS A 644 -18.24 -34.99 4.60
N PRO A 645 -18.86 -34.51 5.69
CA PRO A 645 -19.42 -35.37 6.73
C PRO A 645 -20.58 -36.26 6.25
N GLU A 646 -21.22 -35.91 5.12
CA GLU A 646 -22.36 -36.64 4.57
C GLU A 646 -21.98 -37.70 3.51
N CYS A 647 -20.88 -37.53 2.74
CA CYS A 647 -20.50 -38.49 1.69
C CYS A 647 -19.02 -38.91 1.68
N GLY A 648 -18.17 -38.39 2.57
CA GLY A 648 -16.75 -38.74 2.69
C GLY A 648 -15.87 -38.32 1.51
N LYS A 649 -16.39 -37.59 0.52
CA LYS A 649 -15.60 -36.98 -0.56
C LYS A 649 -14.70 -35.86 -0.02
N GLU A 650 -13.55 -35.66 -0.66
CA GLU A 650 -12.72 -34.46 -0.49
C GLU A 650 -13.54 -33.17 -0.71
N THR A 651 -13.25 -32.12 0.06
CA THR A 651 -13.88 -30.79 -0.04
C THR A 651 -12.91 -29.75 -0.59
N GLU A 652 -13.45 -28.58 -0.93
CA GLU A 652 -12.66 -27.37 -1.14
C GLU A 652 -12.76 -26.50 0.11
N VAL A 653 -11.75 -26.54 0.99
CA VAL A 653 -11.67 -25.64 2.14
C VAL A 653 -11.21 -24.26 1.67
N TYR A 654 -12.03 -23.24 1.92
CA TYR A 654 -11.80 -21.84 1.57
C TYR A 654 -11.44 -21.02 2.81
N SER A 655 -10.39 -20.21 2.70
CA SER A 655 -10.09 -19.15 3.65
C SER A 655 -9.47 -17.94 2.93
N ARG A 656 -9.41 -16.81 3.64
CA ARG A 656 -8.76 -15.57 3.19
C ARG A 656 -7.43 -15.44 3.93
N ILE A 657 -6.31 -15.57 3.24
CA ILE A 657 -4.98 -15.40 3.87
C ILE A 657 -4.47 -13.95 3.77
N VAL A 658 -4.69 -13.29 2.62
CA VAL A 658 -4.12 -11.97 2.31
C VAL A 658 -5.14 -10.89 1.91
N GLY A 659 -6.41 -11.25 1.68
CA GLY A 659 -7.47 -10.29 1.34
C GLY A 659 -8.67 -10.86 0.58
N TYR A 660 -8.47 -11.91 -0.22
CA TYR A 660 -9.56 -12.58 -0.95
C TYR A 660 -9.59 -14.09 -0.67
N TYR A 661 -10.76 -14.71 -0.85
CA TYR A 661 -10.98 -16.14 -0.58
C TYR A 661 -10.51 -17.01 -1.72
N ARG A 662 -9.70 -18.03 -1.42
CA ARG A 662 -9.35 -19.12 -2.36
C ARG A 662 -9.31 -20.46 -1.62
N PRO A 663 -9.44 -21.58 -2.32
CA PRO A 663 -9.17 -22.89 -1.74
C PRO A 663 -7.75 -22.92 -1.15
N ILE A 664 -7.56 -23.47 0.04
CA ILE A 664 -6.26 -23.43 0.75
C ILE A 664 -5.14 -24.07 -0.09
N LYS A 665 -5.48 -25.14 -0.82
CA LYS A 665 -4.63 -25.83 -1.81
C LYS A 665 -4.08 -24.96 -2.96
N ASN A 666 -4.63 -23.77 -3.22
CA ASN A 666 -4.20 -22.89 -4.31
C ASN A 666 -3.06 -21.92 -3.92
N TRP A 667 -2.80 -21.70 -2.63
CA TRP A 667 -1.80 -20.72 -2.19
C TRP A 667 -0.37 -21.26 -2.33
N ASN A 668 0.62 -20.36 -2.38
CA ASN A 668 2.03 -20.75 -2.36
C ASN A 668 2.47 -21.31 -0.99
N THR A 669 3.59 -22.03 -0.98
CA THR A 669 4.15 -22.73 0.18
C THR A 669 4.30 -21.87 1.43
N GLY A 670 4.76 -20.62 1.30
CA GLY A 670 4.90 -19.71 2.45
C GLY A 670 3.56 -19.22 3.01
N LYS A 671 2.54 -19.02 2.14
CA LYS A 671 1.18 -18.69 2.60
C LYS A 671 0.43 -19.87 3.18
N HIS A 672 0.70 -21.10 2.71
CA HIS A 672 0.21 -22.31 3.38
C HIS A 672 0.84 -22.48 4.76
N ALA A 673 2.14 -22.20 4.92
CA ALA A 673 2.78 -22.18 6.24
C ALA A 673 2.19 -21.09 7.16
N GLU A 674 2.00 -19.87 6.65
CA GLU A 674 1.35 -18.78 7.41
C GLU A 674 -0.08 -19.13 7.85
N TYR A 675 -0.84 -19.88 7.05
CA TYR A 675 -2.14 -20.40 7.46
C TYR A 675 -2.01 -21.47 8.55
N THR A 676 -1.08 -22.43 8.39
CA THR A 676 -0.88 -23.55 9.32
C THR A 676 -0.35 -23.09 10.70
N GLU A 677 0.40 -21.98 10.74
CA GLU A 677 0.91 -21.36 11.98
C GLU A 677 -0.08 -20.36 12.60
N ARG A 678 -1.24 -20.10 11.98
CA ARG A 678 -2.19 -19.08 12.44
C ARG A 678 -2.97 -19.59 13.65
N GLN A 679 -2.99 -18.78 14.71
CA GLN A 679 -4.01 -18.86 15.74
C GLN A 679 -5.20 -18.01 15.29
N GLU A 680 -6.35 -18.63 15.12
CA GLU A 680 -7.59 -17.90 14.86
C GLU A 680 -8.13 -17.30 16.15
N TYR A 681 -8.79 -16.15 16.05
CA TYR A 681 -9.34 -15.46 17.20
C TYR A 681 -10.60 -16.19 17.70
N ALA A 682 -10.77 -16.28 19.02
CA ALA A 682 -11.86 -17.01 19.66
C ALA A 682 -12.24 -16.40 21.03
N GLY A 683 -13.36 -16.86 21.60
CA GLY A 683 -13.71 -16.58 23.00
C GLY A 683 -14.49 -15.30 23.27
N PHE A 684 -14.80 -14.50 22.25
CA PHE A 684 -15.65 -13.30 22.39
C PHE A 684 -17.12 -13.68 22.60
N ASP A 685 -17.50 -13.91 23.86
CA ASP A 685 -18.88 -14.09 24.26
C ASP A 685 -19.54 -12.70 24.34
N THR A 686 -20.18 -12.31 23.24
CA THR A 686 -20.70 -10.95 23.04
C THR A 686 -21.81 -10.56 24.01
N ALA A 687 -22.34 -11.48 24.84
CA ALA A 687 -23.22 -11.13 25.95
C ALA A 687 -22.44 -10.57 27.16
N LEU A 688 -21.27 -11.15 27.47
CA LEU A 688 -20.46 -10.80 28.64
C LEU A 688 -19.42 -9.71 28.32
N ASP A 689 -18.70 -9.82 27.21
CA ASP A 689 -17.63 -8.87 26.85
C ASP A 689 -18.15 -7.49 26.44
N VAL A 690 -19.39 -7.43 25.93
CA VAL A 690 -20.06 -6.15 25.66
C VAL A 690 -20.50 -5.51 26.97
N ALA A 691 -21.09 -6.25 27.91
CA ALA A 691 -21.48 -5.73 29.21
C ALA A 691 -20.27 -5.25 30.03
N ALA A 692 -19.17 -6.01 30.05
CA ALA A 692 -17.95 -5.66 30.75
C ALA A 692 -17.29 -4.38 30.20
N HIS A 693 -17.16 -4.25 28.88
CA HIS A 693 -16.60 -3.03 28.28
C HIS A 693 -17.56 -1.83 28.33
N GLN A 694 -18.88 -2.03 28.22
CA GLN A 694 -19.84 -0.95 28.45
C GLN A 694 -19.78 -0.43 29.88
N ALA A 695 -19.64 -1.32 30.88
CA ALA A 695 -19.44 -0.93 32.26
C ALA A 695 -18.13 -0.15 32.46
N ALA A 696 -17.02 -0.59 31.85
CA ALA A 696 -15.74 0.13 31.90
C ALA A 696 -15.81 1.53 31.24
N ALA A 697 -16.51 1.65 30.11
CA ALA A 697 -16.69 2.92 29.41
C ALA A 697 -17.61 3.89 30.18
N PHE A 698 -18.70 3.40 30.79
CA PHE A 698 -19.58 4.22 31.64
C PHE A 698 -18.96 4.58 32.99
N ALA A 699 -18.07 3.75 33.55
CA ALA A 699 -17.42 4.03 34.84
C ALA A 699 -16.48 5.25 34.81
N ILE A 700 -16.08 5.72 33.61
CA ILE A 700 -15.31 6.96 33.44
C ILE A 700 -16.24 8.20 33.37
N THR A 701 -17.56 7.99 33.32
CA THR A 701 -18.57 9.05 33.24
C THR A 701 -19.78 8.79 34.16
N HIS A 702 -19.60 8.94 35.48
CA HIS A 702 -20.41 9.81 36.35
C HIS A 702 -19.82 9.84 37.78
N ASP A 703 -19.94 11.00 38.42
CA ASP A 703 -19.40 11.42 39.73
C ASP A 703 -19.24 10.36 40.83
N ASP A 704 -18.10 10.39 41.51
CA ASP A 704 -18.13 10.52 42.98
C ASP A 704 -16.87 11.27 43.45
N THR A 705 -17.04 12.28 44.33
CA THR A 705 -15.94 13.09 44.86
C THR A 705 -16.00 13.22 46.39
N VAL A 706 -14.83 13.44 47.00
CA VAL A 706 -14.62 13.72 48.44
C VAL A 706 -14.71 12.51 49.40
N ALA A 707 -13.56 11.87 49.64
CA ALA A 707 -13.15 11.45 50.98
C ALA A 707 -11.62 11.24 51.10
N SER A 708 -11.05 11.72 52.22
CA SER A 708 -9.77 11.31 52.84
C SER A 708 -8.59 10.89 51.93
N MET A 709 -7.66 11.83 51.68
CA MET A 709 -6.23 11.49 51.65
C MET A 709 -5.72 11.30 53.08
N GLU A 710 -4.95 10.26 53.37
CA GLU A 710 -4.05 10.24 54.53
C GLU A 710 -2.60 9.94 54.09
N SER A 711 -1.67 10.47 54.88
CA SER A 711 -0.24 10.63 54.62
C SER A 711 0.57 9.33 54.47
N PHE A 712 1.70 9.41 53.76
CA PHE A 712 3.06 9.29 54.34
C PHE A 712 4.09 9.98 53.39
N PRO A 713 5.27 10.43 53.87
CA PRO A 713 6.09 11.46 53.19
C PRO A 713 7.32 10.94 52.43
N MET A 714 7.96 11.86 51.69
CA MET A 714 9.29 11.67 51.10
C MET A 714 10.38 11.33 52.13
N SER A 715 11.40 10.58 51.67
CA SER A 715 12.76 10.64 52.21
C SER A 715 13.76 10.77 51.05
N ALA A 716 14.94 11.33 51.31
CA ALA A 716 15.87 11.83 50.28
C ALA A 716 17.29 11.24 50.42
N VAL A 717 18.25 11.82 49.67
CA VAL A 717 19.70 11.50 49.64
C VAL A 717 20.03 10.26 48.78
N GLY A 718 21.01 10.30 47.85
CA GLY A 718 21.86 11.42 47.43
C GLY A 718 22.83 11.04 46.29
N GLN A 719 23.51 12.04 45.70
CA GLN A 719 24.58 11.83 44.71
C GLN A 719 25.93 11.47 45.37
N PRO A 720 26.94 11.08 44.57
CA PRO A 720 28.07 12.02 44.42
C PRO A 720 28.59 12.23 42.99
N GLU A 721 29.34 13.33 42.85
CA GLU A 721 30.15 13.80 41.72
C GLU A 721 31.36 12.85 41.43
N MET A 722 32.20 12.98 40.40
CA MET A 722 32.48 13.98 39.34
C MET A 722 32.95 13.21 38.06
N THR A 723 33.67 13.62 37.00
CA THR A 723 34.44 14.78 36.44
C THR A 723 34.63 14.46 34.92
N SER A 724 34.97 15.34 33.96
CA SER A 724 34.89 16.81 33.78
C SER A 724 35.38 17.22 32.36
N ALA A 725 34.76 18.25 31.78
CA ALA A 725 35.29 19.17 30.75
C ALA A 725 35.71 18.67 29.33
N VAL A 726 35.03 19.22 28.31
CA VAL A 726 35.66 20.04 27.23
C VAL A 726 34.82 21.33 27.06
N THR A 727 35.45 22.43 26.63
CA THR A 727 34.90 23.81 26.57
C THR A 727 34.15 24.14 25.26
N GLY A 728 33.15 25.06 25.29
CA GLY A 728 32.36 25.44 24.09
C GLY A 728 31.83 26.89 23.93
N ALA A 729 31.53 27.60 25.03
CA ALA A 729 31.16 29.04 25.09
C ALA A 729 29.81 29.54 24.49
N ALA A 730 29.35 30.68 25.05
CA ALA A 730 28.41 31.67 24.49
C ALA A 730 26.94 31.27 24.19
N ALA A 731 26.14 31.04 25.24
CA ALA A 731 24.70 31.33 25.16
C ALA A 731 24.48 32.85 25.29
N ALA A 732 24.03 33.51 24.22
CA ALA A 732 23.68 34.93 24.25
C ALA A 732 22.23 35.12 24.69
N ALA A 733 21.99 36.03 25.63
CA ALA A 733 20.64 36.34 26.10
C ALA A 733 19.88 37.19 25.05
N VAL A 734 18.82 36.62 24.47
CA VAL A 734 17.78 37.38 23.77
C VAL A 734 16.65 37.59 24.77
N ALA A 735 16.38 38.85 25.12
CA ALA A 735 15.27 39.18 25.99
C ALA A 735 13.95 39.11 25.21
N SER A 736 13.13 38.09 25.49
CA SER A 736 11.74 38.06 25.01
C SER A 736 10.99 39.27 25.57
N LYS A 737 10.28 40.01 24.72
CA LYS A 737 9.45 41.16 25.15
C LYS A 737 8.23 40.77 25.99
N VAL A 738 7.97 39.47 26.17
CA VAL A 738 6.92 38.95 27.04
C VAL A 738 7.41 39.01 28.49
N SER A 739 6.69 39.75 29.34
CA SER A 739 6.88 39.79 30.79
C SER A 739 5.93 38.82 31.51
N ARG A 740 4.70 38.69 30.99
CA ARG A 740 3.62 37.86 31.56
C ARG A 740 2.60 37.40 30.52
N TYR A 741 1.75 36.43 30.89
CA TYR A 741 0.64 35.95 30.07
C TYR A 741 -0.69 35.82 30.83
N THR A 742 -1.80 35.81 30.09
CA THR A 742 -3.14 35.44 30.58
C THR A 742 -3.70 34.37 29.63
N PHE A 743 -3.88 33.14 30.13
CA PHE A 743 -4.38 32.00 29.34
C PHE A 743 -5.86 31.76 29.59
N LEU A 744 -6.67 31.89 28.54
CA LEU A 744 -8.10 31.60 28.53
C LEU A 744 -8.35 30.18 28.02
N TYR A 745 -9.02 29.37 28.84
CA TYR A 745 -9.30 27.96 28.57
C TYR A 745 -10.78 27.61 28.82
N SER A 746 -11.17 26.37 28.49
CA SER A 746 -12.45 25.77 28.89
C SER A 746 -12.24 24.30 29.23
N LYS A 747 -13.08 23.74 30.11
CA LYS A 747 -13.06 22.32 30.49
C LYS A 747 -13.37 21.38 29.31
N HIS A 748 -14.05 21.88 28.27
CA HIS A 748 -14.43 21.12 27.06
C HIS A 748 -13.51 21.38 25.85
N CYS A 749 -12.32 21.97 26.07
CA CYS A 749 -11.41 22.40 25.02
C CYS A 749 -10.28 21.37 24.80
N PRO A 750 -10.30 20.55 23.74
CA PRO A 750 -9.33 19.46 23.55
C PRO A 750 -7.90 19.95 23.27
N LYS A 751 -7.72 21.19 22.80
CA LYS A 751 -6.40 21.82 22.58
C LYS A 751 -5.88 22.58 23.80
N CYS A 752 -6.69 22.77 24.85
CA CYS A 752 -6.28 23.52 26.02
C CYS A 752 -5.24 22.80 26.91
N PRO A 753 -5.23 21.45 27.07
CA PRO A 753 -4.20 20.76 27.85
C PRO A 753 -2.76 21.00 27.34
N SER A 754 -2.51 20.86 26.04
CA SER A 754 -1.16 21.03 25.47
C SER A 754 -0.71 22.50 25.44
N VAL A 755 -1.63 23.45 25.26
CA VAL A 755 -1.33 24.88 25.45
C VAL A 755 -1.04 25.19 26.92
N LYS A 756 -1.79 24.61 27.87
CA LYS A 756 -1.57 24.76 29.31
C LYS A 756 -0.18 24.27 29.74
N GLU A 757 0.18 23.06 29.30
CA GLU A 757 1.49 22.46 29.55
C GLU A 757 2.61 23.35 29.01
N TYR A 758 2.47 23.86 27.78
CA TYR A 758 3.46 24.75 27.19
C TYR A 758 3.58 26.11 27.90
N VAL A 759 2.48 26.81 28.22
CA VAL A 759 2.58 28.11 28.92
C VAL A 759 3.17 27.98 30.32
N ASN A 760 2.88 26.86 31.02
CA ASN A 760 3.50 26.56 32.30
C ASN A 760 5.01 26.27 32.22
N SER A 761 5.56 26.02 31.03
CA SER A 761 7.00 25.83 30.80
C SER A 761 7.75 27.13 30.45
N LEU A 762 7.04 28.24 30.24
CA LEU A 762 7.65 29.51 29.87
C LEU A 762 8.30 30.20 31.10
N PRO A 763 9.42 30.92 30.93
CA PRO A 763 10.12 31.61 32.02
C PRO A 763 9.46 32.96 32.41
N VAL A 764 8.13 33.06 32.31
CA VAL A 764 7.33 34.27 32.56
C VAL A 764 6.12 33.95 33.42
N GLN A 765 5.65 34.90 34.24
CA GLN A 765 4.48 34.68 35.10
C GLN A 765 3.18 34.71 34.30
N GLY A 766 2.14 34.02 34.76
CA GLY A 766 0.82 34.15 34.13
C GLY A 766 -0.35 33.60 34.93
N GLU A 767 -1.55 34.02 34.56
CA GLU A 767 -2.82 33.55 35.14
C GLU A 767 -3.57 32.65 34.15
N MET A 768 -4.44 31.78 34.68
CA MET A 768 -5.28 30.86 33.89
C MET A 768 -6.75 31.06 34.23
N LEU A 769 -7.53 31.56 33.28
CA LEU A 769 -8.95 31.90 33.48
C LEU A 769 -9.85 31.00 32.63
N ASN A 770 -10.93 30.49 33.21
CA ASN A 770 -11.90 29.71 32.46
C ASN A 770 -12.87 30.67 31.76
N ALA A 771 -12.86 30.66 30.41
CA ALA A 771 -13.69 31.51 29.57
C ALA A 771 -15.21 31.37 29.79
N LEU A 772 -15.64 30.26 30.40
CA LEU A 772 -17.05 30.02 30.75
C LEU A 772 -17.40 30.42 32.20
N GLU A 773 -16.42 30.67 33.07
CA GLU A 773 -16.64 30.84 34.53
C GLU A 773 -16.06 32.14 35.12
N ASP A 774 -15.09 32.81 34.48
CA ASP A 774 -14.53 34.11 34.91
C ASP A 774 -15.01 35.26 34.00
N ASP A 775 -15.63 36.30 34.56
CA ASP A 775 -16.16 37.43 33.79
C ASP A 775 -15.06 38.29 33.12
N ARG A 776 -13.85 38.36 33.68
CA ARG A 776 -12.72 39.04 33.03
C ARG A 776 -12.28 38.31 31.77
N ALA A 777 -12.35 36.98 31.78
CA ALA A 777 -12.09 36.16 30.59
C ALA A 777 -13.13 36.43 29.49
N ARG A 778 -14.40 36.60 29.86
CA ARG A 778 -15.47 36.98 28.92
C ARG A 778 -15.23 38.38 28.33
N SER A 779 -14.91 39.38 29.17
CA SER A 779 -14.59 40.74 28.70
C SER A 779 -13.38 40.78 27.77
N LEU A 780 -12.29 40.06 28.07
CA LEU A 780 -11.11 39.97 27.19
C LEU A 780 -11.43 39.31 25.83
N LEU A 781 -12.31 38.30 25.80
CA LEU A 781 -12.76 37.69 24.55
C LEU A 781 -13.65 38.65 23.74
N GLU A 782 -14.54 39.41 24.40
CA GLU A 782 -15.43 40.37 23.75
C GLU A 782 -14.68 41.60 23.21
N GLU A 783 -13.80 42.21 24.00
CA GLU A 783 -12.97 43.36 23.62
C GLU A 783 -12.13 43.08 22.37
N HIS A 784 -11.56 41.88 22.27
CA HIS A 784 -10.74 41.45 21.15
C HIS A 784 -11.52 40.66 20.07
N GLN A 785 -12.85 40.54 20.20
CA GLN A 785 -13.76 39.85 19.26
C GLN A 785 -13.45 38.36 19.03
N ILE A 786 -12.80 37.71 20.00
CA ILE A 786 -12.36 36.31 19.93
C ILE A 786 -13.50 35.38 20.38
N ARG A 787 -13.82 34.38 19.55
CA ARG A 787 -14.94 33.45 19.79
C ARG A 787 -14.52 32.02 20.15
N SER A 788 -13.28 31.82 20.60
CA SER A 788 -12.72 30.48 20.85
C SER A 788 -11.62 30.45 21.91
N VAL A 789 -11.36 29.24 22.40
CA VAL A 789 -10.22 28.88 23.25
C VAL A 789 -9.56 27.61 22.66
N PRO A 790 -8.25 27.36 22.86
CA PRO A 790 -7.30 28.11 23.70
C PRO A 790 -6.98 29.49 23.14
N THR A 791 -6.82 30.47 24.04
CA THR A 791 -6.40 31.83 23.69
C THR A 791 -5.43 32.33 24.76
N VAL A 792 -4.21 32.70 24.38
CA VAL A 792 -3.18 33.23 25.27
C VAL A 792 -2.88 34.67 24.88
N PHE A 793 -3.11 35.60 25.82
CA PHE A 793 -2.65 36.97 25.72
C PHE A 793 -1.24 37.07 26.27
N LEU A 794 -0.33 37.66 25.50
CA LEU A 794 1.07 37.88 25.87
C LEU A 794 1.30 39.38 26.05
N TYR A 795 1.92 39.78 27.17
CA TYR A 795 2.06 41.18 27.57
C TYR A 795 3.52 41.60 27.75
N ASP A 796 3.82 42.88 27.54
CA ASP A 796 5.11 43.50 27.89
C ASP A 796 5.18 44.01 29.34
N ASP A 797 6.33 44.56 29.75
CA ASP A 797 6.53 45.09 31.12
C ASP A 797 5.56 46.23 31.48
N ASP A 798 5.15 47.03 30.49
CA ASP A 798 4.12 48.08 30.62
C ASP A 798 2.69 47.50 30.67
N SER A 799 2.55 46.17 30.73
CA SER A 799 1.28 45.43 30.78
C SER A 799 0.37 45.63 29.56
N LYS A 800 0.95 45.99 28.41
CA LYS A 800 0.25 46.09 27.12
C LYS A 800 0.31 44.76 26.38
N ILE A 801 -0.78 44.38 25.71
CA ILE A 801 -0.83 43.18 24.88
C ILE A 801 0.09 43.37 23.66
N ILE A 802 1.07 42.49 23.51
CA ILE A 802 2.01 42.46 22.38
C ILE A 802 1.70 41.35 21.37
N SER A 803 1.00 40.28 21.78
CA SER A 803 0.45 39.28 20.86
C SER A 803 -0.70 38.49 21.50
N ILE A 804 -1.47 37.82 20.64
CA ILE A 804 -2.56 36.91 20.99
C ILE A 804 -2.33 35.61 20.21
N ALA A 805 -2.30 34.48 20.91
CA ALA A 805 -1.92 33.18 20.36
C ALA A 805 -2.98 32.10 20.62
N HIS A 806 -3.20 31.20 19.67
CA HIS A 806 -4.23 30.15 19.74
C HIS A 806 -3.67 28.72 19.67
N SER A 807 -2.34 28.57 19.68
CA SER A 807 -1.65 27.29 19.71
C SER A 807 -0.24 27.41 20.28
N VAL A 808 0.37 26.28 20.68
CA VAL A 808 1.78 26.19 21.06
C VAL A 808 2.70 26.79 19.98
N GLU A 809 2.35 26.56 18.71
CA GLU A 809 3.12 26.99 17.56
C GLU A 809 3.05 28.51 17.34
N ASP A 810 1.95 29.16 17.71
CA ASP A 810 1.83 30.62 17.67
C ASP A 810 2.60 31.28 18.83
N ILE A 811 2.60 30.66 20.01
CA ILE A 811 3.38 31.14 21.16
C ILE A 811 4.88 31.03 20.86
N ARG A 812 5.33 29.91 20.24
CA ARG A 812 6.73 29.75 19.77
C ARG A 812 7.18 30.88 18.85
N LYS A 813 6.33 31.31 17.90
CA LYS A 813 6.63 32.42 16.97
C LYS A 813 6.68 33.82 17.62
N VAL A 814 6.24 33.95 18.88
CA VAL A 814 6.30 35.20 19.66
C VAL A 814 7.43 35.17 20.70
N MET A 815 7.84 33.98 21.14
CA MET A 815 8.93 33.77 22.09
C MET A 815 10.32 33.63 21.44
N ALA A 816 10.39 33.54 20.11
CA ALA A 816 11.62 33.42 19.30
C ALA A 816 12.03 34.78 18.68
#